data_AF-A0A2E6GUN6-F1
#
_entry.id   AF-A0A2E6GUN6-F1
#
_cell.length_a   1.000
_cell.length_b   1.000
_cell.length_c   1.000
_cell.angle_alpha   90.00
_cell.angle_beta   90.00
_cell.angle_gamma   90.00
#
_symmetry.space_group_name_H-M   'P 1'
#
loop_
_entity.id
_entity.type
_entity.pdbx_description
1 polymer ?
#
loop_
_entity_poly.entity_id
_entity_poly.type
_entity_poly.pdbx_seq_one_letter_code
_entity_poly.pdbx_strand_id
1 'polypeptide(L)'
;MKGKNTGGKGPKNPKIIPVWWIYVVIGALLLSFQFLDMYNGPTKISSDKCYEFIKKGEIKRVVIVKEGDYSYCEAHVTDEAKSLPEHQKLRRGGYYEFDIHDASQAKNEMQEIAKSSSIEGEKFTIVSRNKQPSMWDNLFSYIIFFGLIIAVWMFMMRRMGGGGGPGGQIFNIGKSKAKLFEKDTTVDVSFKDVAGLAEAKEEIVEIVDFLKNPKKYTVLGAKIPKGALLVGPPGTGKTLLARAVAGEAQVPFFSLSGSDFVEMFVGVGASRVRDLFKQAKEKSPCIIFIDEIDAIGRARGKNPAQQANDERENTLNQMLTEMDGFGSNSGIIVMAATNRADILDKALLRPGRFDRQIMVDMPDLNERQEIFDVHLKPLKLDDSVEVDFLARQTPGFSGADIANICNEAALIAARQDKKHVGKDDFLAAVDRVIGGLEKKNKIIKPKEKKTIAFHEAGHATVSWMMEYASPLVKVTIVPRGKSLGAAWYLPEERQITTKEQIFHEMCATLGGRAAEEIIFGEISTGALSDLEKVTKQAQAIVTIYGLNDKLGNISYYDSTGQSEYSFGKPYSEHTAQVIDQEISKIVEKAYVKAKAILIENKEKLTKLAEALLEKEVIFKEDLEVIFGKRPGSEIEEAEVESEGNTQDISESQESETTEKSDNPEESAEEQDDESSPVEEEKKDDNPMS
;
A
#
# COMPACT_ATOMS: atom_id res chain seq x y z
N MET A 1 -26.93 -55.75 31.69
CA MET A 1 -27.59 -55.14 32.88
C MET A 1 -27.37 -53.63 32.84
N LYS A 2 -28.24 -52.83 33.47
CA LYS A 2 -28.15 -51.36 33.49
C LYS A 2 -27.05 -50.90 34.46
N GLY A 3 -26.20 -49.95 34.03
CA GLY A 3 -25.36 -49.14 34.91
C GLY A 3 -25.69 -47.66 34.72
N LYS A 4 -26.43 -47.06 35.66
CA LYS A 4 -26.64 -45.60 35.69
C LYS A 4 -25.33 -44.94 36.12
N ASN A 5 -25.03 -43.76 35.57
CA ASN A 5 -24.22 -42.79 36.31
C ASN A 5 -24.96 -41.44 36.35
N THR A 6 -25.08 -40.90 37.55
CA THR A 6 -25.91 -39.73 37.88
C THR A 6 -25.07 -38.45 37.87
N GLY A 7 -25.64 -37.34 37.41
CA GLY A 7 -24.88 -36.09 37.23
C GLY A 7 -24.47 -35.40 38.53
N GLY A 8 -23.30 -34.77 38.51
CA GLY A 8 -22.89 -33.75 39.46
C GLY A 8 -22.97 -32.37 38.81
N LYS A 9 -23.77 -31.45 39.36
CA LYS A 9 -23.73 -30.03 38.99
C LYS A 9 -22.61 -29.35 39.78
N GLY A 10 -21.55 -28.92 39.10
CA GLY A 10 -20.53 -28.04 39.69
C GLY A 10 -21.13 -26.69 40.11
N PRO A 11 -20.46 -25.95 41.02
CA PRO A 11 -20.97 -24.68 41.52
C PRO A 11 -21.05 -23.65 40.39
N LYS A 12 -22.15 -22.90 40.34
CA LYS A 12 -22.29 -21.76 39.42
C LYS A 12 -21.39 -20.62 39.89
N ASN A 13 -20.33 -20.33 39.15
CA ASN A 13 -19.59 -19.08 39.31
C ASN A 13 -20.57 -17.88 39.24
N PRO A 14 -20.45 -16.87 40.10
CA PRO A 14 -21.24 -15.65 39.98
C PRO A 14 -20.95 -15.00 38.63
N LYS A 15 -21.99 -14.59 37.90
CA LYS A 15 -21.83 -13.91 36.62
C LYS A 15 -21.06 -12.60 36.85
N ILE A 16 -19.80 -12.56 36.41
CA ILE A 16 -19.02 -11.33 36.33
C ILE A 16 -19.75 -10.42 35.34
N ILE A 17 -20.25 -9.29 35.83
CA ILE A 17 -20.90 -8.29 34.98
C ILE A 17 -19.81 -7.70 34.08
N PRO A 18 -19.98 -7.71 32.74
CA PRO A 18 -18.94 -7.25 31.84
C PRO A 18 -18.77 -5.72 31.96
N VAL A 19 -17.51 -5.28 31.96
CA VAL A 19 -17.09 -3.91 32.29
C VAL A 19 -17.78 -2.84 31.43
N TRP A 20 -18.17 -3.16 30.18
CA TRP A 20 -18.83 -2.23 29.28
C TRP A 20 -20.15 -1.64 29.81
N TRP A 21 -20.86 -2.36 30.69
CA TRP A 21 -22.12 -1.90 31.27
C TRP A 21 -21.95 -0.67 32.17
N ILE A 22 -20.73 -0.44 32.69
CA ILE A 22 -20.38 0.75 33.49
C ILE A 22 -20.46 2.02 32.64
N TYR A 23 -19.90 1.99 31.42
CA TYR A 23 -19.94 3.14 30.50
C TYR A 23 -21.38 3.43 30.03
N VAL A 24 -22.24 2.41 29.90
CA VAL A 24 -23.66 2.59 29.58
C VAL A 24 -24.40 3.34 30.69
N VAL A 25 -24.16 2.99 31.96
CA VAL A 25 -24.77 3.69 33.10
C VAL A 25 -24.28 5.13 33.21
N ILE A 26 -22.97 5.38 33.04
CA ILE A 26 -22.40 6.73 33.05
C ILE A 26 -22.96 7.57 31.88
N GLY A 27 -23.02 7.00 30.68
CA GLY A 27 -23.59 7.66 29.50
C GLY A 27 -25.08 7.99 29.65
N ALA A 28 -25.87 7.09 30.25
CA ALA A 28 -27.28 7.34 30.55
C ALA A 28 -27.47 8.47 31.59
N LEU A 29 -26.58 8.57 32.58
CA LEU A 29 -26.62 9.62 33.61
C LEU A 29 -26.24 10.99 33.02
N LEU A 30 -25.23 11.04 32.14
CA LEU A 30 -24.86 12.23 31.36
C LEU A 30 -26.01 12.68 30.44
N LEU A 31 -26.59 11.77 29.67
CA LEU A 31 -27.75 12.07 28.80
C LEU A 31 -28.95 12.57 29.61
N SER A 32 -29.25 11.96 30.75
CA SER A 32 -30.31 12.40 31.66
C SER A 32 -30.13 13.86 32.12
N PHE A 33 -28.90 14.24 32.47
CA PHE A 33 -28.57 15.60 32.89
C PHE A 33 -28.76 16.60 31.73
N GLN A 34 -28.25 16.26 30.54
CA GLN A 34 -28.36 17.09 29.34
C GLN A 34 -29.81 17.28 28.87
N PHE A 35 -30.67 16.27 29.01
CA PHE A 35 -32.10 16.37 28.69
C PHE A 35 -32.89 17.23 29.71
N LEU A 36 -32.45 17.28 30.97
CA LEU A 36 -33.07 18.09 32.02
C LEU A 36 -32.85 19.60 31.82
N ASP A 37 -31.65 20.00 31.38
CA ASP A 37 -31.37 21.40 31.02
C ASP A 37 -32.17 21.83 29.77
N MET A 38 -32.26 20.95 28.75
CA MET A 38 -32.95 21.26 27.49
C MET A 38 -34.45 21.59 27.67
N TYR A 39 -35.10 21.01 28.68
CA TYR A 39 -36.53 21.25 28.97
C TYR A 39 -36.79 22.57 29.71
N ASN A 40 -35.80 23.14 30.40
CA ASN A 40 -35.97 24.32 31.25
C ASN A 40 -35.53 25.64 30.59
N GLY A 41 -34.95 25.61 29.39
CA GLY A 41 -34.49 26.80 28.67
C GLY A 41 -35.60 27.77 28.21
N PRO A 42 -35.32 29.08 28.11
CA PRO A 42 -36.28 30.13 27.78
C PRO A 42 -36.77 30.07 26.32
N THR A 43 -37.92 30.70 26.05
CA THR A 43 -38.46 30.85 24.69
C THR A 43 -37.74 31.96 23.93
N LYS A 44 -36.77 31.59 23.10
CA LYS A 44 -36.04 32.55 22.23
C LYS A 44 -36.88 33.04 21.05
N ILE A 45 -36.74 34.32 20.68
CA ILE A 45 -37.32 34.95 19.49
C ILE A 45 -36.28 35.81 18.76
N SER A 46 -36.61 36.27 17.55
CA SER A 46 -35.83 37.29 16.83
C SER A 46 -36.16 38.71 17.35
N SER A 47 -35.18 39.60 17.29
CA SER A 47 -35.31 41.04 17.56
C SER A 47 -36.51 41.66 16.83
N ASP A 48 -36.68 41.34 15.54
CA ASP A 48 -37.69 41.97 14.69
C ASP A 48 -39.11 41.64 15.14
N LYS A 49 -39.33 40.39 15.58
CA LYS A 49 -40.60 39.96 16.16
C LYS A 49 -40.84 40.59 17.52
N CYS A 50 -39.79 40.78 18.33
CA CYS A 50 -39.93 41.53 19.57
C CYS A 50 -40.33 42.99 19.29
N TYR A 51 -39.73 43.64 18.29
CA TYR A 51 -40.07 45.00 17.88
C TYR A 51 -41.51 45.11 17.36
N GLU A 52 -42.01 44.09 16.66
CA GLU A 52 -43.42 44.00 16.28
C GLU A 52 -44.36 43.93 17.50
N PHE A 53 -44.06 43.08 18.49
CA PHE A 53 -44.83 42.97 19.73
C PHE A 53 -44.77 44.25 20.60
N ILE A 54 -43.66 45.02 20.56
CA ILE A 54 -43.59 46.35 21.18
C ILE A 54 -44.55 47.32 20.47
N LYS A 55 -44.56 47.36 19.13
CA LYS A 55 -45.48 48.21 18.34
C LYS A 55 -46.95 47.89 18.58
N LYS A 56 -47.30 46.61 18.81
CA LYS A 56 -48.65 46.17 19.17
C LYS A 56 -49.04 46.48 20.62
N GLY A 57 -48.10 46.90 21.47
CA GLY A 57 -48.34 47.14 22.91
C GLY A 57 -48.47 45.87 23.75
N GLU A 58 -48.00 44.72 23.23
CA GLU A 58 -48.13 43.41 23.88
C GLU A 58 -47.03 43.17 24.94
N ILE A 59 -46.01 44.04 25.01
CA ILE A 59 -44.89 43.93 25.96
C ILE A 59 -45.00 45.00 27.06
N LYS A 60 -44.96 44.54 28.32
CA LYS A 60 -45.09 45.35 29.56
C LYS A 60 -43.77 45.95 30.03
N ARG A 61 -42.69 45.19 29.87
CA ARG A 61 -41.34 45.61 30.25
C ARG A 61 -40.29 44.81 29.47
N VAL A 62 -39.17 45.44 29.16
CA VAL A 62 -37.97 44.76 28.64
C VAL A 62 -36.87 44.88 29.68
N VAL A 63 -36.31 43.75 30.12
CA VAL A 63 -35.15 43.74 31.00
C VAL A 63 -33.92 43.45 30.16
N ILE A 64 -33.02 44.43 30.04
CA ILE A 64 -31.71 44.23 29.41
C ILE A 64 -30.81 43.56 30.44
N VAL A 65 -30.45 42.30 30.20
CA VAL A 65 -29.57 41.53 31.07
C VAL A 65 -28.18 41.47 30.46
N LYS A 66 -27.18 41.88 31.24
CA LYS A 66 -25.77 41.69 30.89
C LYS A 66 -25.19 40.57 31.74
N GLU A 67 -24.62 39.57 31.09
CA GLU A 67 -24.03 38.37 31.67
C GLU A 67 -22.65 38.15 31.05
N GLY A 68 -21.61 38.69 31.69
CA GLY A 68 -20.27 38.77 31.12
C GLY A 68 -20.18 39.75 29.94
N ASP A 69 -19.55 39.30 28.85
CA ASP A 69 -19.48 40.04 27.58
C ASP A 69 -20.77 39.92 26.74
N TYR A 70 -21.68 39.03 27.13
CA TYR A 70 -22.94 38.81 26.44
C TYR A 70 -24.06 39.70 27.01
N SER A 71 -24.93 40.20 26.12
CA SER A 71 -26.11 40.97 26.50
C SER A 71 -27.34 40.41 25.78
N TYR A 72 -28.43 40.26 26.52
CA TYR A 72 -29.70 39.76 26.00
C TYR A 72 -30.87 40.52 26.63
N CYS A 73 -32.06 40.40 26.04
CA CYS A 73 -33.26 41.10 26.47
C CYS A 73 -34.37 40.12 26.88
N GLU A 74 -34.87 40.25 28.11
CA GLU A 74 -36.08 39.56 28.61
C GLU A 74 -37.31 40.46 28.34
N ALA A 75 -38.05 40.19 27.25
CA ALA A 75 -39.30 40.89 26.93
C ALA A 75 -40.50 40.23 27.62
N HIS A 76 -41.01 40.86 28.67
CA HIS A 76 -42.17 40.36 29.42
C HIS A 76 -43.49 40.83 28.79
N VAL A 77 -44.35 39.88 28.46
CA VAL A 77 -45.67 40.11 27.85
C VAL A 77 -46.67 40.68 28.87
N THR A 78 -47.58 41.57 28.43
CA THR A 78 -48.67 42.13 29.25
C THR A 78 -49.63 41.03 29.69
N ASP A 79 -50.31 41.24 30.82
CA ASP A 79 -51.20 40.22 31.39
C ASP A 79 -52.45 39.97 30.52
N GLU A 80 -52.84 40.95 29.72
CA GLU A 80 -53.89 40.83 28.68
C GLU A 80 -53.40 40.00 27.48
N ALA A 81 -52.21 40.32 26.94
CA ALA A 81 -51.66 39.65 25.75
C ALA A 81 -51.32 38.16 26.00
N LYS A 82 -51.02 37.75 27.25
CA LYS A 82 -50.83 36.32 27.59
C LYS A 82 -52.00 35.41 27.22
N SER A 83 -53.21 35.96 27.03
CA SER A 83 -54.39 35.20 26.59
C SER A 83 -54.41 34.90 25.08
N LEU A 84 -53.61 35.60 24.27
CA LEU A 84 -53.57 35.46 22.81
C LEU A 84 -52.90 34.13 22.38
N PRO A 85 -53.34 33.51 21.26
CA PRO A 85 -52.80 32.23 20.80
C PRO A 85 -51.28 32.21 20.54
N GLU A 86 -50.70 33.34 20.13
CA GLU A 86 -49.26 33.46 19.86
C GLU A 86 -48.42 33.39 21.15
N HIS A 87 -48.98 33.82 22.28
CA HIS A 87 -48.29 33.89 23.58
C HIS A 87 -48.57 32.67 24.47
N GLN A 88 -49.54 31.80 24.14
CA GLN A 88 -49.79 30.54 24.86
C GLN A 88 -48.60 29.56 24.87
N LYS A 89 -47.62 29.73 23.96
CA LYS A 89 -46.40 28.91 23.88
C LYS A 89 -45.26 29.36 24.80
N LEU A 90 -45.45 30.42 25.61
CA LEU A 90 -44.45 30.90 26.58
C LEU A 90 -44.13 29.81 27.63
N ARG A 91 -42.84 29.50 27.78
CA ARG A 91 -42.34 28.59 28.82
C ARG A 91 -42.37 29.27 30.20
N ARG A 92 -42.09 28.50 31.27
CA ARG A 92 -42.02 28.99 32.67
C ARG A 92 -41.15 30.25 32.76
N GLY A 93 -41.79 31.39 33.01
CA GLY A 93 -41.14 32.71 33.07
C GLY A 93 -42.00 33.83 32.48
N GLY A 94 -42.78 33.54 31.43
CA GLY A 94 -43.68 34.53 30.82
C GLY A 94 -42.96 35.71 30.16
N TYR A 95 -41.75 35.48 29.67
CA TYR A 95 -40.97 36.41 28.85
C TYR A 95 -40.39 35.69 27.63
N TYR A 96 -40.07 36.47 26.60
CA TYR A 96 -39.24 36.04 25.49
C TYR A 96 -37.80 36.51 25.69
N GLU A 97 -36.85 35.73 25.20
CA GLU A 97 -35.43 36.08 25.20
C GLU A 97 -34.97 36.35 23.77
N PHE A 98 -34.18 37.40 23.56
CA PHE A 98 -33.47 37.64 22.32
C PHE A 98 -32.13 38.32 22.58
N ASP A 99 -31.19 38.04 21.69
CA ASP A 99 -29.78 38.35 21.89
C ASP A 99 -29.48 39.73 21.27
N ILE A 100 -28.64 40.55 21.91
CA ILE A 100 -28.33 41.90 21.44
C ILE A 100 -26.83 42.19 21.41
N HIS A 101 -26.38 42.91 20.37
CA HIS A 101 -24.96 43.23 20.18
C HIS A 101 -24.49 44.45 20.99
N ASP A 102 -25.34 45.48 21.15
CA ASP A 102 -25.06 46.65 21.99
C ASP A 102 -26.31 47.04 22.80
N ALA A 103 -26.17 47.00 24.12
CA ALA A 103 -27.20 47.40 25.09
C ALA A 103 -27.65 48.87 24.96
N SER A 104 -26.79 49.73 24.42
CA SER A 104 -27.05 51.17 24.25
C SER A 104 -27.89 51.42 23.01
N GLN A 105 -27.51 50.83 21.87
CA GLN A 105 -28.29 50.92 20.62
C GLN A 105 -29.65 50.26 20.77
N ALA A 106 -29.71 49.03 21.27
CA ALA A 106 -30.96 48.30 21.48
C ALA A 106 -31.93 49.06 22.40
N LYS A 107 -31.42 49.72 23.46
CA LYS A 107 -32.23 50.58 24.32
C LYS A 107 -32.80 51.79 23.59
N ASN A 108 -31.99 52.46 22.77
CA ASN A 108 -32.42 53.64 22.01
C ASN A 108 -33.48 53.27 20.96
N GLU A 109 -33.25 52.19 20.18
CA GLU A 109 -34.22 51.67 19.21
C GLU A 109 -35.57 51.33 19.85
N MET A 110 -35.56 50.60 20.98
CA MET A 110 -36.80 50.27 21.70
C MET A 110 -37.52 51.51 22.26
N GLN A 111 -36.77 52.55 22.66
CA GLN A 111 -37.36 53.81 23.10
C GLN A 111 -37.96 54.63 21.93
N GLU A 112 -37.33 54.64 20.76
CA GLU A 112 -37.90 55.27 19.55
C GLU A 112 -39.13 54.53 19.02
N ILE A 113 -39.12 53.19 19.07
CA ILE A 113 -40.27 52.36 18.69
C ILE A 113 -41.45 52.59 19.65
N ALA A 114 -41.20 52.69 20.97
CA ALA A 114 -42.25 53.01 21.95
C ALA A 114 -42.83 54.41 21.74
N LYS A 115 -41.96 55.41 21.49
CA LYS A 115 -42.36 56.81 21.18
C LYS A 115 -43.20 56.92 19.91
N SER A 116 -42.72 56.35 18.81
CA SER A 116 -43.43 56.39 17.51
C SER A 116 -44.78 55.66 17.53
N SER A 117 -44.99 54.76 18.49
CA SER A 117 -46.25 54.03 18.69
C SER A 117 -47.19 54.71 19.71
N SER A 118 -46.85 55.89 20.24
CA SER A 118 -47.59 56.60 21.31
C SER A 118 -47.76 55.79 22.61
N ILE A 119 -46.80 54.92 22.93
CA ILE A 119 -46.77 54.12 24.17
C ILE A 119 -45.70 54.68 25.12
N GLU A 120 -45.90 55.90 25.62
CA GLU A 120 -45.07 56.49 26.67
C GLU A 120 -45.80 56.54 28.02
N GLY A 121 -45.02 56.44 29.10
CA GLY A 121 -45.42 57.02 30.39
C GLY A 121 -46.36 56.23 31.30
N GLU A 122 -46.47 54.89 31.18
CA GLU A 122 -46.85 53.98 32.30
C GLU A 122 -46.86 52.49 31.86
N LYS A 123 -47.07 52.22 30.56
CA LYS A 123 -47.27 50.85 30.04
C LYS A 123 -46.00 50.10 29.62
N PHE A 124 -44.87 50.78 29.44
CA PHE A 124 -43.61 50.18 28.99
C PHE A 124 -42.43 50.68 29.84
N THR A 125 -41.63 49.75 30.37
CA THR A 125 -40.44 50.07 31.17
C THR A 125 -39.22 49.27 30.70
N ILE A 126 -38.08 49.94 30.55
CA ILE A 126 -36.79 49.28 30.29
C ILE A 126 -35.97 49.30 31.58
N VAL A 127 -35.56 48.11 32.06
CA VAL A 127 -34.74 47.96 33.26
C VAL A 127 -33.45 47.25 32.90
N SER A 128 -32.30 47.72 33.38
CA SER A 128 -31.02 47.03 33.19
C SER A 128 -30.69 46.18 34.43
N ARG A 129 -30.39 44.89 34.24
CA ARG A 129 -29.98 43.97 35.31
C ARG A 129 -28.61 43.37 34.97
N ASN A 130 -27.60 43.63 35.80
CA ASN A 130 -26.35 42.87 35.73
C ASN A 130 -26.56 41.52 36.43
N LYS A 131 -26.41 40.43 35.69
CA LYS A 131 -26.45 39.06 36.22
C LYS A 131 -25.02 38.58 36.33
N GLN A 132 -24.43 38.72 37.51
CA GLN A 132 -23.14 38.08 37.79
C GLN A 132 -23.38 36.58 37.93
N PRO A 133 -22.67 35.71 37.18
CA PRO A 133 -22.77 34.27 37.38
C PRO A 133 -22.24 33.93 38.77
N SER A 134 -23.11 33.37 39.62
CA SER A 134 -22.71 32.82 40.91
C SER A 134 -21.74 31.66 40.66
N MET A 135 -20.44 31.90 40.85
CA MET A 135 -19.43 30.83 40.77
C MET A 135 -19.75 29.69 41.75
N TRP A 136 -20.43 29.99 42.86
CA TRP A 136 -20.89 29.01 43.83
C TRP A 136 -21.97 28.08 43.28
N ASP A 137 -22.95 28.57 42.52
CA ASP A 137 -24.06 27.73 42.02
C ASP A 137 -23.54 26.69 41.02
N ASN A 138 -22.63 27.10 40.13
CA ASN A 138 -21.92 26.20 39.23
C ASN A 138 -21.03 25.21 40.00
N LEU A 139 -20.28 25.69 41.01
CA LEU A 139 -19.39 24.85 41.82
C LEU A 139 -20.17 23.77 42.60
N PHE A 140 -21.33 24.09 43.18
CA PHE A 140 -22.18 23.09 43.85
C PHE A 140 -22.71 22.04 42.88
N SER A 141 -23.15 22.44 41.68
CA SER A 141 -23.58 21.50 40.64
C SER A 141 -22.46 20.52 40.26
N TYR A 142 -21.25 21.02 40.00
CA TYR A 142 -20.09 20.18 39.69
C TYR A 142 -19.66 19.29 40.87
N ILE A 143 -19.65 19.80 42.11
CA ILE A 143 -19.31 19.00 43.30
C ILE A 143 -20.31 17.85 43.51
N ILE A 144 -21.61 18.09 43.32
CA ILE A 144 -22.63 17.04 43.41
C ILE A 144 -22.43 16.02 42.29
N PHE A 145 -22.20 16.47 41.05
CA PHE A 145 -21.99 15.61 39.89
C PHE A 145 -20.76 14.70 40.04
N PHE A 146 -19.58 15.28 40.29
CA PHE A 146 -18.34 14.52 40.50
C PHE A 146 -18.38 13.69 41.79
N GLY A 147 -18.97 14.21 42.86
CA GLY A 147 -19.14 13.49 44.13
C GLY A 147 -20.01 12.24 43.97
N LEU A 148 -21.07 12.30 43.17
CA LEU A 148 -21.94 11.15 42.87
C LEU A 148 -21.20 10.10 42.03
N ILE A 149 -20.42 10.52 41.02
CA ILE A 149 -19.55 9.62 40.24
C ILE A 149 -18.53 8.93 41.16
N ILE A 150 -17.85 9.67 42.03
CA ILE A 150 -16.85 9.13 42.97
C ILE A 150 -17.51 8.18 43.98
N ALA A 151 -18.71 8.48 44.48
CA ALA A 151 -19.45 7.61 45.39
C ALA A 151 -19.84 6.28 44.72
N VAL A 152 -20.35 6.33 43.48
CA VAL A 152 -20.65 5.12 42.68
C VAL A 152 -19.38 4.32 42.40
N TRP A 153 -18.28 4.99 42.05
CA TRP A 153 -16.97 4.37 41.81
C TRP A 153 -16.43 3.65 43.05
N MET A 154 -16.45 4.31 44.23
CA MET A 154 -16.00 3.72 45.49
C MET A 154 -16.89 2.54 45.93
N PHE A 155 -18.22 2.66 45.80
CA PHE A 155 -19.14 1.58 46.12
C PHE A 155 -18.92 0.35 45.22
N MET A 156 -18.60 0.56 43.94
CA MET A 156 -18.35 -0.50 42.98
C MET A 156 -16.98 -1.17 43.15
N MET A 157 -15.91 -0.39 43.38
CA MET A 157 -14.58 -0.90 43.76
C MET A 157 -14.66 -1.80 45.00
N ARG A 158 -15.45 -1.41 46.00
CA ARG A 158 -15.69 -2.19 47.22
C ARG A 158 -16.51 -3.48 46.99
N ARG A 159 -17.14 -3.63 45.82
CA ARG A 159 -17.93 -4.81 45.41
C ARG A 159 -17.18 -5.73 44.43
N MET A 160 -16.18 -5.23 43.71
CA MET A 160 -15.28 -6.02 42.87
C MET A 160 -13.98 -6.44 43.58
N GLY A 161 -13.63 -5.78 44.69
CA GLY A 161 -12.39 -5.99 45.46
C GLY A 161 -12.36 -7.24 46.34
N GLY A 162 -12.47 -8.43 45.75
CA GLY A 162 -12.15 -9.71 46.40
C GLY A 162 -10.64 -10.00 46.45
N GLY A 163 -9.88 -9.20 47.22
CA GLY A 163 -8.46 -9.46 47.51
C GLY A 163 -7.47 -9.15 46.38
N GLY A 164 -6.80 -7.98 46.46
CA GLY A 164 -5.72 -7.59 45.55
C GLY A 164 -5.89 -6.15 45.04
N GLY A 165 -5.05 -5.23 45.52
CA GLY A 165 -5.12 -3.83 45.12
C GLY A 165 -4.62 -3.58 43.68
N PRO A 166 -5.01 -2.47 43.02
CA PRO A 166 -4.80 -2.27 41.58
C PRO A 166 -3.34 -2.16 41.10
N GLY A 167 -2.36 -2.12 42.01
CA GLY A 167 -0.94 -1.94 41.66
C GLY A 167 -0.20 -3.22 41.24
N GLY A 168 -0.69 -4.41 41.61
CA GLY A 168 0.07 -5.66 41.44
C GLY A 168 0.18 -6.18 40.01
N GLN A 169 -0.73 -5.78 39.12
CA GLN A 169 -0.84 -6.34 37.76
C GLN A 169 -0.19 -5.46 36.68
N ILE A 170 0.03 -4.17 36.96
CA ILE A 170 0.54 -3.19 35.99
C ILE A 170 2.06 -3.33 35.78
N PHE A 171 2.82 -3.66 36.83
CA PHE A 171 4.28 -3.81 36.78
C PHE A 171 4.80 -5.04 36.01
N ASN A 172 3.93 -5.90 35.48
CA ASN A 172 4.31 -7.11 34.73
C ASN A 172 4.13 -6.99 33.21
N ILE A 173 3.72 -5.83 32.69
CA ILE A 173 3.48 -5.62 31.25
C ILE A 173 4.79 -5.45 30.46
N GLY A 174 5.87 -5.00 31.10
CA GLY A 174 7.18 -4.78 30.45
C GLY A 174 8.11 -6.00 30.37
N LYS A 175 7.78 -7.12 31.01
CA LYS A 175 8.55 -8.37 30.89
C LYS A 175 7.80 -9.30 29.94
N SER A 176 8.23 -9.34 28.68
CA SER A 176 7.52 -10.17 27.71
C SER A 176 7.57 -11.64 28.15
N LYS A 177 6.40 -12.27 28.26
CA LYS A 177 6.26 -13.70 27.99
C LYS A 177 6.19 -13.92 26.49
N ALA A 178 7.14 -13.33 25.74
CA ALA A 178 7.57 -13.97 24.53
C ALA A 178 8.20 -15.29 24.96
N LYS A 179 7.41 -16.37 24.91
CA LYS A 179 8.00 -17.61 24.44
C LYS A 179 8.49 -17.27 23.03
N LEU A 180 9.78 -16.93 22.90
CA LEU A 180 10.44 -17.15 21.63
C LEU A 180 10.10 -18.58 21.26
N PHE A 181 9.53 -18.76 20.08
CA PHE A 181 9.22 -20.08 19.59
C PHE A 181 10.55 -20.79 19.34
N GLU A 182 11.02 -21.57 20.32
CA GLU A 182 12.06 -22.59 20.16
C GLU A 182 11.50 -23.73 19.29
N LYS A 183 11.09 -23.38 18.08
CA LYS A 183 10.49 -24.28 17.10
C LYS A 183 11.36 -24.43 15.84
N ASP A 184 12.20 -23.43 15.55
CA ASP A 184 13.07 -23.38 14.37
C ASP A 184 14.52 -22.94 14.74
N THR A 185 15.06 -23.41 15.87
CA THR A 185 16.48 -23.14 16.22
C THR A 185 17.47 -23.79 15.24
N THR A 186 17.02 -24.82 14.54
CA THR A 186 17.67 -25.45 13.39
C THR A 186 16.81 -25.17 12.17
N VAL A 187 17.40 -24.64 11.11
CA VAL A 187 16.71 -24.36 9.84
C VAL A 187 17.02 -25.47 8.85
N ASP A 188 15.99 -26.21 8.44
CA ASP A 188 16.12 -27.34 7.50
C ASP A 188 16.21 -26.89 6.02
N VAL A 189 16.15 -25.58 5.75
CA VAL A 189 16.19 -24.97 4.41
C VAL A 189 17.64 -24.60 4.05
N SER A 190 18.06 -24.95 2.85
CA SER A 190 19.41 -24.73 2.29
C SER A 190 19.36 -23.91 1.00
N PHE A 191 20.52 -23.53 0.43
CA PHE A 191 20.54 -22.89 -0.90
C PHE A 191 20.03 -23.79 -2.04
N LYS A 192 19.88 -25.10 -1.82
CA LYS A 192 19.28 -26.02 -2.81
C LYS A 192 17.76 -25.86 -2.94
N ASP A 193 17.15 -25.23 -1.94
CA ASP A 193 15.71 -24.96 -1.87
C ASP A 193 15.38 -23.54 -2.37
N VAL A 194 16.40 -22.78 -2.76
CA VAL A 194 16.29 -21.45 -3.38
C VAL A 194 16.76 -21.56 -4.82
N ALA A 195 15.85 -21.43 -5.78
CA ALA A 195 16.15 -21.34 -7.21
C ALA A 195 16.45 -19.89 -7.63
N GLY A 196 17.19 -19.70 -8.73
CA GLY A 196 17.60 -18.40 -9.27
C GLY A 196 18.45 -17.58 -8.30
N LEU A 197 18.41 -16.26 -8.43
CA LEU A 197 19.07 -15.28 -7.57
C LEU A 197 20.59 -15.48 -7.47
N ALA A 198 21.26 -15.75 -8.60
CA ALA A 198 22.69 -16.06 -8.63
C ALA A 198 23.56 -14.95 -7.99
N GLU A 199 23.36 -13.69 -8.39
CA GLU A 199 24.08 -12.53 -7.86
C GLU A 199 23.85 -12.35 -6.34
N ALA A 200 22.59 -12.41 -5.91
CA ALA A 200 22.23 -12.27 -4.50
C ALA A 200 22.74 -13.44 -3.65
N LYS A 201 22.84 -14.65 -4.22
CA LYS A 201 23.49 -15.80 -3.57
C LYS A 201 25.00 -15.55 -3.39
N GLU A 202 25.69 -15.03 -4.41
CA GLU A 202 27.13 -14.77 -4.34
C GLU A 202 27.49 -13.79 -3.20
N GLU A 203 26.80 -12.64 -3.11
CA GLU A 203 27.00 -11.69 -1.99
C GLU A 203 26.72 -12.32 -0.62
N ILE A 204 25.77 -13.26 -0.53
CA ILE A 204 25.39 -13.92 0.72
C ILE A 204 26.33 -15.09 1.07
N VAL A 205 26.99 -15.71 0.09
CA VAL A 205 27.99 -16.76 0.34
C VAL A 205 29.17 -16.20 1.14
N GLU A 206 29.55 -14.92 0.98
CA GLU A 206 30.51 -14.25 1.86
C GLU A 206 30.05 -14.28 3.33
N ILE A 207 28.77 -14.02 3.59
CA ILE A 207 28.16 -13.99 4.93
C ILE A 207 28.19 -15.39 5.55
N VAL A 208 27.93 -16.43 4.74
CA VAL A 208 28.01 -17.84 5.15
C VAL A 208 29.45 -18.25 5.48
N ASP A 209 30.42 -17.99 4.60
CA ASP A 209 31.82 -18.36 4.88
C ASP A 209 32.37 -17.58 6.08
N PHE A 210 31.96 -16.33 6.27
CA PHE A 210 32.29 -15.60 7.48
C PHE A 210 31.74 -16.27 8.75
N LEU A 211 30.47 -16.70 8.76
CA LEU A 211 29.87 -17.38 9.92
C LEU A 211 30.53 -18.74 10.21
N LYS A 212 30.92 -19.48 9.17
CA LYS A 212 31.66 -20.76 9.31
C LYS A 212 33.12 -20.54 9.74
N ASN A 213 33.80 -19.55 9.16
CA ASN A 213 35.26 -19.36 9.24
C ASN A 213 35.68 -17.93 9.70
N PRO A 214 35.17 -17.39 10.83
CA PRO A 214 35.38 -15.98 11.19
C PRO A 214 36.86 -15.60 11.44
N LYS A 215 37.72 -16.59 11.74
CA LYS A 215 39.16 -16.40 11.92
C LYS A 215 39.90 -15.99 10.63
N LYS A 216 39.46 -16.49 9.47
CA LYS A 216 40.02 -16.19 8.14
C LYS A 216 40.04 -14.68 7.87
N TYR A 217 38.92 -14.03 8.16
CA TYR A 217 38.70 -12.60 7.93
C TYR A 217 39.34 -11.72 9.01
N THR A 218 39.22 -12.12 10.28
CA THR A 218 39.73 -11.33 11.42
C THR A 218 41.26 -11.27 11.50
N VAL A 219 41.98 -12.30 11.03
CA VAL A 219 43.45 -12.28 10.93
C VAL A 219 43.94 -11.25 9.90
N LEU A 220 43.17 -11.03 8.82
CA LEU A 220 43.46 -10.04 7.78
C LEU A 220 43.02 -8.61 8.15
N GLY A 221 42.45 -8.41 9.36
CA GLY A 221 41.92 -7.13 9.80
C GLY A 221 40.62 -6.70 9.10
N ALA A 222 39.99 -7.59 8.34
CA ALA A 222 38.72 -7.30 7.66
C ALA A 222 37.61 -7.04 8.69
N LYS A 223 36.83 -5.99 8.47
CA LYS A 223 35.65 -5.68 9.30
C LYS A 223 34.45 -6.45 8.80
N ILE A 224 33.81 -7.12 9.74
CA ILE A 224 32.64 -7.97 9.51
C ILE A 224 31.41 -7.08 9.26
N PRO A 225 30.61 -7.33 8.21
CA PRO A 225 29.35 -6.60 8.01
C PRO A 225 28.40 -6.91 9.16
N LYS A 226 27.97 -5.87 9.87
CA LYS A 226 27.08 -6.01 11.04
C LYS A 226 25.65 -6.36 10.64
N GLY A 227 25.26 -6.01 9.43
CA GLY A 227 23.97 -6.35 8.86
C GLY A 227 23.90 -6.18 7.35
N ALA A 228 22.93 -6.88 6.77
CA ALA A 228 22.60 -6.86 5.34
C ALA A 228 21.10 -6.60 5.17
N LEU A 229 20.75 -5.76 4.20
CA LEU A 229 19.37 -5.44 3.84
C LEU A 229 19.03 -6.11 2.51
N LEU A 230 18.07 -7.04 2.52
CA LEU A 230 17.48 -7.64 1.33
C LEU A 230 16.38 -6.70 0.82
N VAL A 231 16.57 -6.16 -0.39
CA VAL A 231 15.66 -5.20 -1.03
C VAL A 231 15.08 -5.84 -2.28
N GLY A 232 13.77 -5.71 -2.51
CA GLY A 232 13.18 -6.12 -3.78
C GLY A 232 11.67 -6.32 -3.70
N PRO A 233 10.97 -6.64 -4.81
CA PRO A 233 9.52 -6.83 -4.85
C PRO A 233 8.99 -7.89 -3.86
N PRO A 234 7.72 -7.84 -3.44
CA PRO A 234 7.12 -8.90 -2.63
C PRO A 234 7.14 -10.23 -3.41
N GLY A 235 7.30 -11.35 -2.70
CA GLY A 235 7.25 -12.69 -3.31
C GLY A 235 8.57 -13.20 -3.93
N THR A 236 9.62 -12.37 -4.02
CA THR A 236 10.94 -12.76 -4.58
C THR A 236 11.82 -13.62 -3.65
N GLY A 237 11.24 -14.22 -2.60
CA GLY A 237 11.96 -15.19 -1.77
C GLY A 237 12.92 -14.61 -0.71
N LYS A 238 12.98 -13.29 -0.47
CA LYS A 238 13.84 -12.66 0.56
C LYS A 238 13.90 -13.41 1.90
N THR A 239 12.73 -13.79 2.45
CA THR A 239 12.61 -14.51 3.74
C THR A 239 13.03 -15.98 3.65
N LEU A 240 12.94 -16.59 2.47
CA LEU A 240 13.44 -17.94 2.19
C LEU A 240 14.97 -17.93 2.05
N LEU A 241 15.51 -16.96 1.30
CA LEU A 241 16.94 -16.73 1.15
C LEU A 241 17.61 -16.51 2.51
N ALA A 242 17.04 -15.63 3.36
CA ALA A 242 17.50 -15.39 4.72
C ALA A 242 17.56 -16.66 5.60
N ARG A 243 16.59 -17.57 5.43
CA ARG A 243 16.57 -18.89 6.11
C ARG A 243 17.65 -19.81 5.54
N ALA A 244 17.81 -19.86 4.23
CA ALA A 244 18.84 -20.65 3.57
C ALA A 244 20.26 -20.27 4.03
N VAL A 245 20.55 -18.99 4.28
CA VAL A 245 21.83 -18.54 4.88
C VAL A 245 22.09 -19.22 6.22
N ALA A 246 21.06 -19.28 7.07
CA ALA A 246 21.17 -19.83 8.42
C ALA A 246 21.31 -21.36 8.43
N GLY A 247 20.58 -22.06 7.56
CA GLY A 247 20.69 -23.50 7.37
C GLY A 247 22.05 -23.89 6.77
N GLU A 248 22.52 -23.16 5.76
CA GLU A 248 23.84 -23.39 5.16
C GLU A 248 24.98 -23.09 6.14
N ALA A 249 24.90 -21.99 6.90
CA ALA A 249 25.87 -21.67 7.95
C ALA A 249 25.74 -22.54 9.22
N GLN A 250 24.65 -23.31 9.36
CA GLN A 250 24.31 -24.12 10.53
C GLN A 250 24.28 -23.34 11.86
N VAL A 251 23.76 -22.11 11.83
CA VAL A 251 23.65 -21.22 13.00
C VAL A 251 22.20 -20.98 13.42
N PRO A 252 21.92 -20.68 14.70
CA PRO A 252 20.59 -20.29 15.16
C PRO A 252 20.02 -19.09 14.39
N PHE A 253 18.74 -19.20 14.02
CA PHE A 253 17.98 -18.18 13.28
C PHE A 253 16.88 -17.57 14.16
N PHE A 254 16.92 -16.26 14.36
CA PHE A 254 15.89 -15.51 15.07
C PHE A 254 15.04 -14.71 14.08
N SER A 255 13.83 -15.18 13.76
CA SER A 255 12.91 -14.51 12.83
C SER A 255 11.88 -13.66 13.59
N LEU A 256 11.75 -12.37 13.26
CA LEU A 256 10.73 -11.45 13.76
C LEU A 256 10.19 -10.57 12.61
N SER A 257 8.98 -10.04 12.75
CA SER A 257 8.46 -8.98 11.86
C SER A 257 8.77 -7.60 12.44
N GLY A 258 9.03 -6.61 11.60
CA GLY A 258 9.12 -5.20 11.97
C GLY A 258 7.84 -4.70 12.66
N SER A 259 6.69 -5.28 12.31
CA SER A 259 5.41 -5.00 12.97
C SER A 259 5.36 -5.45 14.45
N ASP A 260 6.14 -6.48 14.84
CA ASP A 260 6.19 -6.99 16.22
C ASP A 260 6.85 -6.00 17.20
N PHE A 261 7.46 -4.92 16.69
CA PHE A 261 8.07 -3.87 17.49
C PHE A 261 7.24 -2.58 17.56
N VAL A 262 6.10 -2.49 16.84
CA VAL A 262 5.22 -1.31 16.85
C VAL A 262 4.05 -1.56 17.80
N GLU A 263 4.03 -0.84 18.93
CA GLU A 263 3.04 -1.05 20.00
C GLU A 263 2.41 0.28 20.45
N MET A 264 1.16 0.23 20.96
CA MET A 264 0.48 1.43 21.50
C MET A 264 1.11 1.96 22.80
N PHE A 265 2.03 1.21 23.41
CA PHE A 265 2.65 1.54 24.69
C PHE A 265 4.11 1.95 24.49
N VAL A 266 4.39 3.23 24.75
CA VAL A 266 5.73 3.83 24.61
C VAL A 266 6.79 3.00 25.33
N GLY A 267 7.83 2.60 24.60
CA GLY A 267 8.99 1.88 25.12
C GLY A 267 8.85 0.35 25.19
N VAL A 268 7.70 -0.22 24.82
CA VAL A 268 7.56 -1.69 24.71
C VAL A 268 8.39 -2.23 23.55
N GLY A 269 8.30 -1.64 22.35
CA GLY A 269 9.13 -2.01 21.20
C GLY A 269 10.63 -1.93 21.51
N ALA A 270 11.10 -0.81 22.04
CA ALA A 270 12.48 -0.63 22.51
C ALA A 270 12.92 -1.69 23.55
N SER A 271 12.04 -2.16 24.43
CA SER A 271 12.40 -3.26 25.35
C SER A 271 12.52 -4.61 24.63
N ARG A 272 11.64 -4.91 23.65
CA ARG A 272 11.75 -6.12 22.82
C ARG A 272 13.06 -6.15 22.03
N VAL A 273 13.48 -5.01 21.47
CA VAL A 273 14.77 -4.88 20.78
C VAL A 273 15.94 -5.24 21.72
N ARG A 274 15.98 -4.68 22.94
CA ARG A 274 17.01 -5.03 23.94
C ARG A 274 17.00 -6.50 24.32
N ASP A 275 15.83 -7.08 24.56
CA ASP A 275 15.69 -8.50 24.93
C ASP A 275 16.08 -9.44 23.78
N LEU A 276 15.83 -9.06 22.52
CA LEU A 276 16.27 -9.79 21.31
C LEU A 276 17.80 -9.79 21.19
N PHE A 277 18.43 -8.61 21.19
CA PHE A 277 19.88 -8.50 21.07
C PHE A 277 20.61 -9.14 22.25
N LYS A 278 20.02 -9.16 23.45
CA LYS A 278 20.54 -9.92 24.58
C LYS A 278 20.55 -11.43 24.31
N GLN A 279 19.44 -12.01 23.83
CA GLN A 279 19.36 -13.44 23.53
C GLN A 279 20.27 -13.86 22.36
N ALA A 280 20.44 -13.00 21.35
CA ALA A 280 21.41 -13.23 20.28
C ALA A 280 22.86 -13.25 20.81
N LYS A 281 23.22 -12.36 21.75
CA LYS A 281 24.53 -12.38 22.43
C LYS A 281 24.74 -13.67 23.25
N GLU A 282 23.68 -14.26 23.80
CA GLU A 282 23.73 -15.54 24.53
C GLU A 282 23.81 -16.77 23.60
N LYS A 283 23.37 -16.68 22.33
CA LYS A 283 23.37 -17.78 21.34
C LYS A 283 24.30 -17.55 20.12
N SER A 284 25.31 -16.68 20.24
CA SER A 284 26.27 -16.38 19.16
C SER A 284 27.21 -17.58 18.85
N PRO A 285 27.59 -17.84 17.57
CA PRO A 285 27.21 -17.09 16.37
C PRO A 285 25.77 -17.36 15.94
N CYS A 286 25.05 -16.33 15.49
CA CYS A 286 23.64 -16.43 15.10
C CYS A 286 23.20 -15.33 14.13
N ILE A 287 22.09 -15.58 13.45
CA ILE A 287 21.44 -14.62 12.55
C ILE A 287 20.17 -14.08 13.20
N ILE A 288 20.02 -12.76 13.21
CA ILE A 288 18.75 -12.07 13.49
C ILE A 288 18.16 -11.68 12.13
N PHE A 289 16.93 -12.11 11.82
CA PHE A 289 16.19 -11.70 10.64
C PHE A 289 14.95 -10.88 11.03
N ILE A 290 14.83 -9.68 10.44
CA ILE A 290 13.69 -8.78 10.63
C ILE A 290 13.01 -8.56 9.28
N ASP A 291 11.85 -9.18 9.08
CA ASP A 291 11.00 -8.94 7.91
C ASP A 291 10.27 -7.59 8.04
N GLU A 292 9.81 -7.01 6.93
CA GLU A 292 9.10 -5.71 6.90
C GLU A 292 9.77 -4.62 7.77
N ILE A 293 11.10 -4.45 7.65
CA ILE A 293 11.86 -3.50 8.50
C ILE A 293 11.36 -2.05 8.37
N ASP A 294 10.69 -1.69 7.28
CA ASP A 294 10.08 -0.38 7.07
C ASP A 294 8.97 -0.05 8.07
N ALA A 295 8.32 -1.04 8.70
CA ALA A 295 7.37 -0.81 9.80
C ALA A 295 7.98 0.03 10.93
N ILE A 296 9.26 -0.20 11.29
CA ILE A 296 10.01 0.64 12.24
C ILE A 296 11.04 1.58 11.58
N GLY A 297 11.48 1.25 10.37
CA GLY A 297 12.60 1.91 9.69
C GLY A 297 12.28 3.08 8.79
N ARG A 298 11.02 3.26 8.34
CA ARG A 298 10.57 4.45 7.57
C ARG A 298 11.05 5.78 8.15
N ALA A 299 11.57 6.64 7.28
CA ALA A 299 12.05 7.99 7.56
C ALA A 299 10.97 8.93 8.11
N ARG A 300 11.43 9.95 8.84
CA ARG A 300 10.60 11.00 9.44
C ARG A 300 9.85 11.81 8.38
N GLY A 301 8.52 11.77 8.42
CA GLY A 301 7.67 12.65 7.62
C GLY A 301 7.77 14.10 8.09
N LYS A 302 7.89 15.06 7.16
CA LYS A 302 8.01 16.50 7.46
C LYS A 302 6.73 17.15 8.04
N ASN A 303 5.72 16.38 8.44
CA ASN A 303 4.43 16.88 8.92
C ASN A 303 4.36 16.85 10.47
N PRO A 304 4.57 18.00 11.15
CA PRO A 304 4.53 18.06 12.62
C PRO A 304 3.13 17.82 13.25
N ALA A 305 2.10 17.61 12.44
CA ALA A 305 0.74 17.33 12.90
C ALA A 305 0.49 15.85 13.30
N GLN A 306 1.42 14.94 13.03
CA GLN A 306 1.28 13.51 13.39
C GLN A 306 2.14 13.15 14.61
N GLN A 307 1.61 13.47 15.79
CA GLN A 307 2.19 13.16 17.12
C GLN A 307 2.06 11.66 17.51
N ALA A 308 2.14 10.77 16.52
CA ALA A 308 2.00 9.32 16.66
C ALA A 308 3.30 8.55 16.36
N ASN A 309 4.41 9.26 16.13
CA ASN A 309 5.69 8.67 15.71
C ASN A 309 6.65 8.36 16.87
N ASP A 310 6.40 8.90 18.07
CA ASP A 310 7.34 8.87 19.21
C ASP A 310 7.74 7.45 19.67
N GLU A 311 6.82 6.48 19.66
CA GLU A 311 7.11 5.10 20.05
C GLU A 311 8.03 4.42 19.02
N ARG A 312 7.67 4.58 17.75
CA ARG A 312 8.35 4.03 16.59
C ARG A 312 9.77 4.58 16.44
N GLU A 313 9.95 5.89 16.65
CA GLU A 313 11.26 6.53 16.67
C GLU A 313 12.13 6.05 17.84
N ASN A 314 11.55 5.86 19.03
CA ASN A 314 12.27 5.33 20.20
C ASN A 314 12.74 3.88 19.95
N THR A 315 11.86 3.05 19.41
CA THR A 315 12.16 1.66 19.00
C THR A 315 13.26 1.61 17.92
N LEU A 316 13.19 2.47 16.90
CA LEU A 316 14.23 2.60 15.87
C LEU A 316 15.59 3.01 16.47
N ASN A 317 15.63 4.07 17.28
CA ASN A 317 16.86 4.55 17.91
C ASN A 317 17.50 3.51 18.84
N GLN A 318 16.68 2.70 19.53
CA GLN A 318 17.15 1.59 20.33
C GLN A 318 17.77 0.47 19.48
N MET A 319 17.21 0.18 18.30
CA MET A 319 17.80 -0.78 17.35
C MET A 319 19.15 -0.28 16.82
N LEU A 320 19.23 0.99 16.43
CA LEU A 320 20.49 1.61 16.02
C LEU A 320 21.55 1.53 17.12
N THR A 321 21.16 1.75 18.37
CA THR A 321 22.06 1.69 19.54
C THR A 321 22.55 0.27 19.82
N GLU A 322 21.71 -0.75 19.66
CA GLU A 322 22.16 -2.15 19.78
C GLU A 322 23.08 -2.56 18.61
N MET A 323 22.78 -2.14 17.38
CA MET A 323 23.64 -2.39 16.20
C MET A 323 25.01 -1.75 16.34
N ASP A 324 25.08 -0.50 16.78
CA ASP A 324 26.34 0.19 17.04
C ASP A 324 27.09 -0.45 18.24
N GLY A 325 26.34 -0.93 19.25
CA GLY A 325 26.84 -1.35 20.56
C GLY A 325 27.56 -2.70 20.65
N PHE A 326 27.49 -3.58 19.65
CA PHE A 326 28.32 -4.79 19.61
C PHE A 326 29.62 -4.58 18.82
N GLY A 327 30.72 -5.18 19.29
CA GLY A 327 32.00 -5.18 18.58
C GLY A 327 31.92 -6.02 17.29
N SER A 328 32.74 -5.68 16.29
CA SER A 328 32.72 -6.34 14.97
C SER A 328 32.83 -7.87 15.05
N ASN A 329 33.58 -8.40 16.01
CA ASN A 329 33.82 -9.85 16.16
C ASN A 329 32.76 -10.55 17.03
N SER A 330 31.55 -10.00 17.18
CA SER A 330 30.51 -10.57 18.04
C SER A 330 29.87 -11.86 17.53
N GLY A 331 30.05 -12.20 16.25
CA GLY A 331 29.43 -13.37 15.60
C GLY A 331 27.93 -13.24 15.33
N ILE A 332 27.35 -12.04 15.52
CA ILE A 332 25.93 -11.75 15.28
C ILE A 332 25.80 -10.96 13.99
N ILE A 333 24.89 -11.40 13.11
CA ILE A 333 24.57 -10.70 11.86
C ILE A 333 23.09 -10.36 11.84
N VAL A 334 22.77 -9.10 11.55
CA VAL A 334 21.39 -8.62 11.44
C VAL A 334 21.02 -8.55 9.96
N MET A 335 20.22 -9.51 9.49
CA MET A 335 19.56 -9.42 8.20
C MET A 335 18.19 -8.74 8.36
N ALA A 336 17.82 -7.92 7.38
CA ALA A 336 16.49 -7.34 7.29
C ALA A 336 15.94 -7.46 5.87
N ALA A 337 14.62 -7.49 5.72
CA ALA A 337 13.97 -7.45 4.41
C ALA A 337 13.03 -6.25 4.30
N THR A 338 13.00 -5.62 3.12
CA THR A 338 11.99 -4.61 2.77
C THR A 338 11.56 -4.74 1.31
N ASN A 339 10.33 -4.30 1.03
CA ASN A 339 9.87 -4.05 -0.34
C ASN A 339 10.12 -2.60 -0.79
N ARG A 340 10.58 -1.73 0.13
CA ARG A 340 10.67 -0.28 -0.06
C ARG A 340 11.89 0.31 0.67
N ALA A 341 13.05 0.28 0.03
CA ALA A 341 14.26 0.93 0.55
C ALA A 341 14.18 2.46 0.48
N ASP A 342 13.40 3.00 -0.48
CA ASP A 342 13.17 4.44 -0.71
C ASP A 342 12.66 5.19 0.52
N ILE A 343 11.78 4.55 1.30
CA ILE A 343 11.16 5.17 2.46
C ILE A 343 11.96 5.02 3.76
N LEU A 344 13.05 4.26 3.80
CA LEU A 344 13.81 4.00 5.04
C LEU A 344 14.59 5.24 5.51
N ASP A 345 14.78 5.38 6.83
CA ASP A 345 15.66 6.40 7.40
C ASP A 345 17.11 6.09 7.00
N LYS A 346 17.75 7.06 6.33
CA LYS A 346 19.15 6.99 5.90
C LYS A 346 20.13 6.69 7.04
N ALA A 347 19.73 6.80 8.30
CA ALA A 347 20.50 6.36 9.46
C ALA A 347 20.69 4.83 9.51
N LEU A 348 19.74 4.03 9.02
CA LEU A 348 19.85 2.55 8.97
C LEU A 348 20.90 2.09 7.95
N LEU A 349 21.01 2.79 6.83
CA LEU A 349 21.88 2.48 5.69
C LEU A 349 23.31 3.03 5.84
N ARG A 350 23.75 3.36 7.05
CA ARG A 350 25.10 3.91 7.31
C ARG A 350 26.08 2.78 7.66
N PRO A 351 27.36 2.89 7.24
CA PRO A 351 28.42 1.97 7.65
C PRO A 351 28.45 1.72 9.17
N GLY A 352 28.52 0.44 9.55
CA GLY A 352 28.35 -0.07 10.91
C GLY A 352 26.93 -0.59 11.23
N ARG A 353 26.00 -0.61 10.27
CA ARG A 353 24.59 -1.01 10.45
C ARG A 353 24.15 -1.95 9.31
N PHE A 354 23.28 -1.50 8.39
CA PHE A 354 22.97 -2.23 7.17
C PHE A 354 23.94 -1.80 6.06
N ASP A 355 25.12 -2.42 6.09
CA ASP A 355 26.28 -2.03 5.29
C ASP A 355 26.25 -2.63 3.88
N ARG A 356 25.64 -3.82 3.78
CA ARG A 356 25.31 -4.49 2.51
C ARG A 356 23.84 -4.24 2.18
N GLN A 357 23.57 -3.87 0.93
CA GLN A 357 22.22 -3.83 0.36
C GLN A 357 22.23 -4.79 -0.83
N ILE A 358 21.48 -5.88 -0.70
CA ILE A 358 21.47 -6.97 -1.67
C ILE A 358 20.11 -6.91 -2.35
N MET A 359 20.12 -6.69 -3.67
CA MET A 359 18.90 -6.68 -4.46
C MET A 359 18.41 -8.12 -4.68
N VAL A 360 17.10 -8.31 -4.61
CA VAL A 360 16.40 -9.58 -4.76
C VAL A 360 15.20 -9.33 -5.68
N ASP A 361 15.52 -9.17 -6.96
CA ASP A 361 14.61 -8.72 -8.00
C ASP A 361 13.66 -9.82 -8.49
N MET A 362 12.89 -9.54 -9.54
CA MET A 362 11.98 -10.53 -10.13
C MET A 362 12.77 -11.52 -11.00
N PRO A 363 12.39 -12.80 -11.02
CA PRO A 363 13.15 -13.82 -11.74
C PRO A 363 13.01 -13.72 -13.26
N ASP A 364 14.15 -13.81 -13.94
CA ASP A 364 14.25 -13.93 -15.40
C ASP A 364 13.73 -15.29 -15.90
N LEU A 365 13.60 -15.45 -17.23
CA LEU A 365 13.05 -16.69 -17.83
C LEU A 365 13.71 -17.97 -17.30
N ASN A 366 15.04 -18.01 -17.24
CA ASN A 366 15.80 -19.18 -16.77
C ASN A 366 15.60 -19.41 -15.26
N GLU A 367 15.61 -18.35 -14.45
CA GLU A 367 15.34 -18.45 -13.02
C GLU A 367 13.91 -18.94 -12.75
N ARG A 368 12.93 -18.54 -13.58
CA ARG A 368 11.56 -19.06 -13.50
C ARG A 368 11.50 -20.55 -13.78
N GLN A 369 12.28 -21.07 -14.74
CA GLN A 369 12.38 -22.52 -14.97
C GLN A 369 12.91 -23.25 -13.73
N GLU A 370 14.01 -22.78 -13.12
CA GLU A 370 14.54 -23.36 -11.88
C GLU A 370 13.52 -23.33 -10.72
N ILE A 371 12.78 -22.22 -10.58
CA ILE A 371 11.74 -22.07 -9.56
C ILE A 371 10.59 -23.05 -9.79
N PHE A 372 10.18 -23.25 -11.06
CA PHE A 372 9.25 -24.31 -11.41
C PHE A 372 9.81 -25.68 -11.02
N ASP A 373 11.05 -26.03 -11.36
CA ASP A 373 11.65 -27.32 -11.00
C ASP A 373 11.69 -27.58 -9.49
N VAL A 374 11.88 -26.56 -8.65
CA VAL A 374 11.76 -26.68 -7.19
C VAL A 374 10.31 -26.98 -6.76
N HIS A 375 9.32 -26.26 -7.30
CA HIS A 375 7.92 -26.39 -6.91
C HIS A 375 7.15 -27.54 -7.59
N LEU A 376 7.69 -28.10 -8.67
CA LEU A 376 7.15 -29.25 -9.40
C LEU A 376 7.54 -30.60 -8.76
N LYS A 377 8.73 -30.71 -8.13
CA LYS A 377 9.21 -31.92 -7.41
C LYS A 377 8.18 -32.60 -6.47
N PRO A 378 7.38 -31.89 -5.65
CA PRO A 378 6.38 -32.54 -4.78
C PRO A 378 5.09 -32.96 -5.51
N LEU A 379 4.89 -32.56 -6.77
CA LEU A 379 3.66 -32.82 -7.53
C LEU A 379 3.76 -34.11 -8.36
N LYS A 380 2.60 -34.69 -8.66
CA LYS A 380 2.47 -35.82 -9.58
C LYS A 380 2.05 -35.29 -10.94
N LEU A 381 2.99 -35.17 -11.84
CA LEU A 381 2.78 -34.62 -13.17
C LEU A 381 2.41 -35.70 -14.19
N ASP A 382 1.90 -35.25 -15.33
CA ASP A 382 1.70 -36.00 -16.56
C ASP A 382 2.74 -35.55 -17.61
N ASP A 383 3.02 -36.40 -18.61
CA ASP A 383 4.06 -36.15 -19.63
C ASP A 383 3.76 -34.91 -20.52
N SER A 384 2.57 -34.32 -20.39
CA SER A 384 2.15 -33.09 -21.08
C SER A 384 2.75 -31.80 -20.50
N VAL A 385 3.44 -31.83 -19.35
CA VAL A 385 3.93 -30.63 -18.64
C VAL A 385 5.37 -30.29 -19.06
N GLU A 386 5.52 -29.24 -19.87
CA GLU A 386 6.80 -28.67 -20.32
C GLU A 386 7.18 -27.44 -19.48
N VAL A 387 8.34 -27.47 -18.82
CA VAL A 387 8.76 -26.40 -17.88
C VAL A 387 9.09 -25.09 -18.59
N ASP A 388 9.83 -25.14 -19.72
CA ASP A 388 10.12 -23.95 -20.54
C ASP A 388 8.83 -23.25 -21.01
N PHE A 389 7.86 -24.02 -21.49
CA PHE A 389 6.56 -23.48 -21.87
C PHE A 389 5.87 -22.76 -20.69
N LEU A 390 5.87 -23.35 -19.49
CA LEU A 390 5.29 -22.70 -18.31
C LEU A 390 6.04 -21.41 -17.92
N ALA A 391 7.38 -21.41 -17.96
CA ALA A 391 8.20 -20.24 -17.63
C ALA A 391 8.00 -19.08 -18.61
N ARG A 392 7.79 -19.37 -19.90
CA ARG A 392 7.41 -18.39 -20.94
C ARG A 392 5.98 -17.87 -20.76
N GLN A 393 5.07 -18.66 -20.18
CA GLN A 393 3.67 -18.26 -19.93
C GLN A 393 3.50 -17.42 -18.65
N THR A 394 4.56 -17.22 -17.85
CA THR A 394 4.54 -16.44 -16.60
C THR A 394 5.56 -15.29 -16.57
N PRO A 395 5.58 -14.39 -17.55
CA PRO A 395 6.50 -13.25 -17.57
C PRO A 395 6.21 -12.28 -16.41
N GLY A 396 7.26 -11.81 -15.73
CA GLY A 396 7.14 -10.89 -14.59
C GLY A 396 6.49 -11.47 -13.32
N PHE A 397 6.42 -12.79 -13.19
CA PHE A 397 5.92 -13.47 -11.98
C PHE A 397 6.99 -13.57 -10.90
N SER A 398 6.62 -13.36 -9.63
CA SER A 398 7.52 -13.67 -8.52
C SER A 398 7.57 -15.17 -8.23
N GLY A 399 8.61 -15.64 -7.52
CA GLY A 399 8.70 -17.04 -7.11
C GLY A 399 7.52 -17.50 -6.25
N ALA A 400 6.95 -16.60 -5.43
CA ALA A 400 5.72 -16.88 -4.69
C ALA A 400 4.48 -17.06 -5.59
N ASP A 401 4.41 -16.35 -6.73
CA ASP A 401 3.31 -16.51 -7.69
C ASP A 401 3.43 -17.83 -8.45
N ILE A 402 4.65 -18.25 -8.81
CA ILE A 402 4.93 -19.57 -9.42
C ILE A 402 4.58 -20.71 -8.44
N ALA A 403 4.98 -20.59 -7.17
CA ALA A 403 4.59 -21.54 -6.12
C ALA A 403 3.06 -21.63 -5.98
N ASN A 404 2.36 -20.50 -6.08
CA ASN A 404 0.91 -20.44 -6.03
C ASN A 404 0.25 -21.06 -7.28
N ILE A 405 0.80 -20.87 -8.49
CA ILE A 405 0.36 -21.57 -9.72
C ILE A 405 0.46 -23.09 -9.52
N CYS A 406 1.61 -23.59 -9.07
CA CYS A 406 1.83 -25.03 -8.88
C CYS A 406 0.81 -25.63 -7.90
N ASN A 407 0.53 -24.93 -6.79
CA ASN A 407 -0.47 -25.33 -5.82
C ASN A 407 -1.92 -25.24 -6.37
N GLU A 408 -2.28 -24.17 -7.09
CA GLU A 408 -3.61 -24.05 -7.70
C GLU A 408 -3.84 -25.06 -8.83
N ALA A 409 -2.83 -25.40 -9.64
CA ALA A 409 -2.91 -26.46 -10.65
C ALA A 409 -3.22 -27.81 -9.99
N ALA A 410 -2.52 -28.15 -8.90
CA ALA A 410 -2.82 -29.35 -8.10
C ALA A 410 -4.24 -29.33 -7.50
N LEU A 411 -4.71 -28.17 -7.01
CA LEU A 411 -6.08 -28.01 -6.49
C LEU A 411 -7.15 -28.05 -7.59
N ILE A 412 -6.85 -27.65 -8.83
CA ILE A 412 -7.74 -27.77 -10.00
C ILE A 412 -7.83 -29.24 -10.42
N ALA A 413 -6.70 -29.93 -10.53
CA ALA A 413 -6.66 -31.35 -10.86
C ALA A 413 -7.40 -32.20 -9.80
N ALA A 414 -7.17 -31.94 -8.52
CA ALA A 414 -7.86 -32.61 -7.41
C ALA A 414 -9.39 -32.35 -7.41
N ARG A 415 -9.85 -31.15 -7.80
CA ARG A 415 -11.28 -30.84 -7.96
C ARG A 415 -11.95 -31.57 -9.14
N GLN A 416 -11.17 -32.13 -10.05
CA GLN A 416 -11.63 -32.93 -11.18
C GLN A 416 -11.39 -34.44 -10.97
N ASP A 417 -11.01 -34.85 -9.75
CA ASP A 417 -10.64 -36.22 -9.39
C ASP A 417 -9.52 -36.82 -10.28
N LYS A 418 -8.66 -35.97 -10.87
CA LYS A 418 -7.49 -36.41 -11.65
C LYS A 418 -6.41 -37.03 -10.77
N LYS A 419 -5.66 -37.98 -11.32
CA LYS A 419 -4.53 -38.66 -10.63
C LYS A 419 -3.18 -37.97 -10.81
N HIS A 420 -3.04 -37.20 -11.89
CA HIS A 420 -1.85 -36.43 -12.26
C HIS A 420 -2.29 -35.02 -12.67
N VAL A 421 -1.40 -34.04 -12.51
CA VAL A 421 -1.60 -32.65 -12.94
C VAL A 421 -1.04 -32.50 -14.35
N GLY A 422 -1.87 -32.08 -15.31
CA GLY A 422 -1.48 -31.91 -16.71
C GLY A 422 -1.41 -30.44 -17.15
N LYS A 423 -0.96 -30.20 -18.39
CA LYS A 423 -0.81 -28.86 -18.99
C LYS A 423 -2.05 -27.96 -18.82
N ASP A 424 -3.23 -28.51 -19.04
CA ASP A 424 -4.51 -27.79 -18.90
C ASP A 424 -4.77 -27.27 -17.48
N ASP A 425 -4.33 -27.99 -16.44
CA ASP A 425 -4.53 -27.59 -15.05
C ASP A 425 -3.60 -26.42 -14.68
N PHE A 426 -2.38 -26.39 -15.24
CA PHE A 426 -1.47 -25.24 -15.12
C PHE A 426 -1.99 -24.03 -15.88
N LEU A 427 -2.44 -24.18 -17.13
CA LEU A 427 -3.04 -23.09 -17.90
C LEU A 427 -4.27 -22.51 -17.19
N ALA A 428 -5.11 -23.36 -16.59
CA ALA A 428 -6.25 -22.93 -15.77
C ALA A 428 -5.84 -22.27 -14.45
N ALA A 429 -4.67 -22.61 -13.89
CA ALA A 429 -4.10 -21.95 -12.72
C ALA A 429 -3.53 -20.56 -13.04
N VAL A 430 -2.78 -20.40 -14.14
CA VAL A 430 -2.30 -19.09 -14.62
C VAL A 430 -3.48 -18.14 -14.88
N ASP A 431 -4.49 -18.60 -15.63
CA ASP A 431 -5.77 -17.89 -15.86
C ASP A 431 -6.45 -17.42 -14.56
N ARG A 432 -6.32 -18.21 -13.50
CA ARG A 432 -6.95 -18.00 -12.20
C ARG A 432 -6.14 -17.06 -11.31
N VAL A 433 -4.82 -17.11 -11.36
CA VAL A 433 -3.93 -16.22 -10.60
C VAL A 433 -4.05 -14.80 -11.14
N ILE A 434 -4.01 -14.61 -12.47
CA ILE A 434 -4.05 -13.27 -13.05
C ILE A 434 -5.49 -12.75 -13.22
N GLY A 435 -6.37 -13.55 -13.85
CA GLY A 435 -7.76 -13.14 -14.14
C GLY A 435 -8.72 -13.30 -12.97
N GLY A 436 -8.36 -14.09 -11.96
CA GLY A 436 -9.21 -14.42 -10.83
C GLY A 436 -10.25 -15.51 -11.11
N LEU A 437 -11.20 -15.64 -10.18
CA LEU A 437 -12.31 -16.60 -10.26
C LEU A 437 -13.16 -16.41 -11.52
N GLU A 438 -13.31 -17.49 -12.28
CA GLU A 438 -14.23 -17.63 -13.40
C GLU A 438 -15.69 -17.55 -12.94
N LYS A 439 -16.51 -16.71 -13.58
CA LYS A 439 -17.91 -16.47 -13.17
C LYS A 439 -18.90 -17.26 -14.03
N LYS A 440 -18.85 -18.60 -13.95
CA LYS A 440 -19.76 -19.53 -14.66
C LYS A 440 -21.26 -19.19 -14.54
N ASN A 441 -21.68 -18.59 -13.42
CA ASN A 441 -23.07 -18.21 -13.17
C ASN A 441 -23.44 -16.79 -13.63
N LYS A 442 -22.53 -16.02 -14.27
CA LYS A 442 -22.82 -14.67 -14.78
C LYS A 442 -23.53 -14.79 -16.13
N ILE A 443 -24.86 -14.63 -16.12
CA ILE A 443 -25.68 -14.61 -17.33
C ILE A 443 -25.36 -13.33 -18.12
N ILE A 444 -24.67 -13.47 -19.25
CA ILE A 444 -24.38 -12.39 -20.21
C ILE A 444 -25.43 -12.44 -21.33
N LYS A 445 -25.98 -11.29 -21.74
CA LYS A 445 -26.96 -11.25 -22.85
C LYS A 445 -26.28 -11.50 -24.20
N PRO A 446 -26.95 -12.11 -25.21
CA PRO A 446 -26.33 -12.33 -26.53
C PRO A 446 -25.78 -11.06 -27.22
N LYS A 447 -26.47 -9.90 -27.11
CA LYS A 447 -25.94 -8.61 -27.61
C LYS A 447 -24.64 -8.22 -26.88
N GLU A 448 -24.62 -8.39 -25.56
CA GLU A 448 -23.47 -8.07 -24.70
C GLU A 448 -22.29 -9.00 -24.96
N LYS A 449 -22.51 -10.32 -25.08
CA LYS A 449 -21.48 -11.30 -25.49
C LYS A 449 -20.91 -10.96 -26.86
N LYS A 450 -21.74 -10.51 -27.81
CA LYS A 450 -21.30 -10.03 -29.12
C LYS A 450 -20.47 -8.74 -29.01
N THR A 451 -20.88 -7.76 -28.21
CA THR A 451 -20.08 -6.55 -27.98
C THR A 451 -18.70 -6.89 -27.39
N ILE A 452 -18.64 -7.75 -26.37
CA ILE A 452 -17.38 -8.22 -25.77
C ILE A 452 -16.51 -8.93 -26.82
N ALA A 453 -17.07 -9.84 -27.63
CA ALA A 453 -16.29 -10.55 -28.65
C ALA A 453 -15.66 -9.61 -29.69
N PHE A 454 -16.36 -8.57 -30.13
CA PHE A 454 -15.80 -7.57 -31.04
C PHE A 454 -14.82 -6.61 -30.35
N HIS A 455 -14.98 -6.37 -29.05
CA HIS A 455 -14.04 -5.59 -28.23
C HIS A 455 -12.70 -6.33 -28.09
N GLU A 456 -12.72 -7.58 -27.61
CA GLU A 456 -11.52 -8.41 -27.47
C GLU A 456 -10.84 -8.68 -28.83
N ALA A 457 -11.62 -8.95 -29.88
CA ALA A 457 -11.11 -9.07 -31.24
C ALA A 457 -10.50 -7.75 -31.76
N GLY A 458 -10.97 -6.60 -31.30
CA GLY A 458 -10.44 -5.29 -31.63
C GLY A 458 -9.02 -5.09 -31.13
N HIS A 459 -8.78 -5.40 -29.85
CA HIS A 459 -7.43 -5.40 -29.28
C HIS A 459 -6.50 -6.35 -30.03
N ALA A 460 -6.95 -7.59 -30.21
CA ALA A 460 -6.15 -8.63 -30.86
C ALA A 460 -5.79 -8.28 -32.31
N THR A 461 -6.75 -7.74 -33.09
CA THR A 461 -6.50 -7.34 -34.48
C THR A 461 -5.47 -6.20 -34.58
N VAL A 462 -5.55 -5.18 -33.71
CA VAL A 462 -4.57 -4.08 -33.74
C VAL A 462 -3.21 -4.53 -33.22
N SER A 463 -3.16 -5.35 -32.17
CA SER A 463 -1.92 -5.96 -31.67
C SER A 463 -1.21 -6.80 -32.75
N TRP A 464 -1.97 -7.62 -33.49
CA TRP A 464 -1.41 -8.49 -34.51
C TRP A 464 -0.87 -7.72 -35.73
N MET A 465 -1.52 -6.60 -36.08
CA MET A 465 -1.14 -5.78 -37.24
C MET A 465 -0.03 -4.76 -36.95
N MET A 466 0.34 -4.55 -35.68
CA MET A 466 1.36 -3.60 -35.27
C MET A 466 2.65 -4.35 -34.93
N GLU A 467 3.72 -4.00 -35.63
CA GLU A 467 5.07 -4.57 -35.50
C GLU A 467 5.52 -4.62 -34.02
N TYR A 468 5.64 -3.45 -33.38
CA TYR A 468 6.13 -3.33 -32.00
C TYR A 468 5.11 -3.57 -30.87
N ALA A 469 3.89 -4.03 -31.15
CA ALA A 469 2.98 -4.40 -30.05
C ALA A 469 3.46 -5.69 -29.36
N SER A 470 3.04 -5.96 -28.13
CA SER A 470 3.35 -7.25 -27.50
C SER A 470 2.67 -8.41 -28.24
N PRO A 471 3.34 -9.54 -28.51
CA PRO A 471 2.71 -10.72 -29.12
C PRO A 471 1.56 -11.24 -28.25
N LEU A 472 0.49 -11.68 -28.92
CA LEU A 472 -0.73 -12.12 -28.25
C LEU A 472 -0.75 -13.65 -28.11
N VAL A 473 -0.89 -14.13 -26.88
CA VAL A 473 -0.91 -15.55 -26.51
C VAL A 473 -2.31 -16.15 -26.67
N LYS A 474 -3.32 -15.45 -26.12
CA LYS A 474 -4.70 -15.95 -26.01
C LYS A 474 -5.70 -14.80 -25.89
N VAL A 475 -6.85 -14.94 -26.52
CA VAL A 475 -8.02 -14.06 -26.37
C VAL A 475 -9.16 -14.86 -25.75
N THR A 476 -9.91 -14.29 -24.81
CA THR A 476 -11.11 -14.94 -24.27
C THR A 476 -12.21 -13.96 -23.93
N ILE A 477 -13.46 -14.41 -24.12
CA ILE A 477 -14.68 -13.68 -23.72
C ILE A 477 -15.34 -14.28 -22.46
N VAL A 478 -14.60 -15.14 -21.73
CA VAL A 478 -15.08 -15.77 -20.50
C VAL A 478 -14.89 -14.80 -19.33
N PRO A 479 -15.95 -14.44 -18.57
CA PRO A 479 -15.86 -13.43 -17.53
C PRO A 479 -15.08 -13.94 -16.30
N ARG A 480 -13.93 -13.31 -16.01
CA ARG A 480 -13.09 -13.59 -14.84
C ARG A 480 -12.97 -12.37 -13.94
N GLY A 481 -13.08 -12.56 -12.62
CA GLY A 481 -12.85 -11.49 -11.64
C GLY A 481 -13.77 -10.28 -11.85
N LYS A 482 -13.19 -9.11 -12.16
CA LYS A 482 -13.93 -7.89 -12.53
C LYS A 482 -14.15 -7.74 -14.04
N SER A 483 -13.39 -8.45 -14.87
CA SER A 483 -13.43 -8.30 -16.33
C SER A 483 -14.59 -9.08 -16.98
N LEU A 484 -14.87 -8.72 -18.23
CA LEU A 484 -15.87 -9.34 -19.10
C LEU A 484 -15.23 -10.24 -20.18
N GLY A 485 -14.05 -9.86 -20.66
CA GLY A 485 -13.14 -10.69 -21.45
C GLY A 485 -11.69 -10.36 -21.08
N ALA A 486 -10.73 -10.93 -21.80
CA ALA A 486 -9.31 -10.56 -21.69
C ALA A 486 -8.51 -11.00 -22.92
N ALA A 487 -7.61 -10.12 -23.37
CA ALA A 487 -6.47 -10.44 -24.21
C ALA A 487 -5.21 -10.64 -23.35
N TRP A 488 -4.56 -11.80 -23.53
CA TRP A 488 -3.32 -12.19 -22.87
C TRP A 488 -2.16 -11.91 -23.82
N TYR A 489 -1.24 -11.06 -23.40
CA TYR A 489 -0.02 -10.73 -24.14
C TYR A 489 1.17 -11.38 -23.46
N LEU A 490 2.16 -11.77 -24.25
CA LEU A 490 3.51 -12.06 -23.79
C LEU A 490 4.29 -10.74 -23.94
N PRO A 491 4.57 -10.01 -22.84
CA PRO A 491 5.42 -8.83 -22.91
C PRO A 491 6.84 -9.29 -23.25
N GLU A 492 7.51 -8.58 -24.14
CA GLU A 492 8.93 -8.79 -24.37
C GLU A 492 9.71 -8.19 -23.20
N GLU A 493 10.67 -8.92 -22.63
CA GLU A 493 11.46 -8.52 -21.44
C GLU A 493 12.56 -7.49 -21.81
N ARG A 494 12.17 -6.43 -22.52
CA ARG A 494 13.06 -5.36 -23.00
C ARG A 494 13.41 -4.39 -21.87
N GLN A 495 14.71 -4.18 -21.62
CA GLN A 495 15.21 -3.18 -20.67
C GLN A 495 14.98 -1.72 -21.12
N ILE A 496 14.83 -1.48 -22.43
CA ILE A 496 14.69 -0.13 -23.03
C ILE A 496 13.48 -0.12 -23.97
N THR A 497 12.62 0.88 -23.85
CA THR A 497 11.42 1.05 -24.69
C THR A 497 11.44 2.36 -25.50
N THR A 498 11.06 2.30 -26.77
CA THR A 498 11.00 3.44 -27.68
C THR A 498 9.63 4.15 -27.66
N LYS A 499 9.58 5.38 -28.16
CA LYS A 499 8.34 6.16 -28.32
C LYS A 499 7.34 5.44 -29.23
N GLU A 500 7.84 4.79 -30.27
CA GLU A 500 7.08 4.02 -31.27
C GLU A 500 6.50 2.74 -30.66
N GLN A 501 7.27 2.01 -29.85
CA GLN A 501 6.80 0.83 -29.09
C GLN A 501 5.63 1.19 -28.16
N ILE A 502 5.79 2.20 -27.31
CA ILE A 502 4.72 2.65 -26.40
C ILE A 502 3.50 3.13 -27.21
N PHE A 503 3.70 3.84 -28.32
CA PHE A 503 2.60 4.26 -29.20
C PHE A 503 1.86 3.08 -29.85
N HIS A 504 2.55 1.99 -30.17
CA HIS A 504 1.94 0.76 -30.70
C HIS A 504 1.09 0.04 -29.65
N GLU A 505 1.59 -0.07 -28.41
CA GLU A 505 0.79 -0.58 -27.28
C GLU A 505 -0.46 0.26 -27.01
N MET A 506 -0.33 1.60 -27.08
CA MET A 506 -1.48 2.50 -26.93
C MET A 506 -2.52 2.27 -28.04
N CYS A 507 -2.09 2.04 -29.28
CA CYS A 507 -2.99 1.70 -30.39
C CYS A 507 -3.71 0.35 -30.14
N ALA A 508 -2.98 -0.69 -29.72
CA ALA A 508 -3.56 -2.00 -29.40
C ALA A 508 -4.55 -1.92 -28.23
N THR A 509 -4.20 -1.17 -27.19
CA THR A 509 -5.06 -0.94 -26.03
C THR A 509 -6.32 -0.13 -26.39
N LEU A 510 -6.26 0.78 -27.36
CA LEU A 510 -7.46 1.47 -27.88
C LEU A 510 -8.28 0.64 -28.89
N GLY A 511 -7.79 -0.53 -29.32
CA GLY A 511 -8.39 -1.38 -30.33
C GLY A 511 -9.82 -1.83 -30.01
N GLY A 512 -10.10 -2.24 -28.76
CA GLY A 512 -11.44 -2.69 -28.36
C GLY A 512 -12.51 -1.59 -28.48
N ARG A 513 -12.22 -0.40 -27.93
CA ARG A 513 -13.08 0.79 -28.07
C ARG A 513 -13.32 1.18 -29.53
N ALA A 514 -12.26 1.14 -30.35
CA ALA A 514 -12.34 1.47 -31.77
C ALA A 514 -13.19 0.44 -32.55
N ALA A 515 -13.08 -0.85 -32.23
CA ALA A 515 -13.87 -1.90 -32.86
C ALA A 515 -15.37 -1.79 -32.52
N GLU A 516 -15.72 -1.42 -31.28
CA GLU A 516 -17.12 -1.14 -30.91
C GLU A 516 -17.72 -0.02 -31.78
N GLU A 517 -17.01 1.10 -31.93
CA GLU A 517 -17.47 2.24 -32.74
C GLU A 517 -17.65 1.84 -34.22
N ILE A 518 -16.70 1.09 -34.80
CA ILE A 518 -16.71 0.68 -36.22
C ILE A 518 -17.81 -0.34 -36.55
N ILE A 519 -18.18 -1.19 -35.59
CA ILE A 519 -19.10 -2.33 -35.81
C ILE A 519 -20.51 -2.02 -35.33
N PHE A 520 -20.67 -1.33 -34.20
CA PHE A 520 -21.98 -1.04 -33.60
C PHE A 520 -22.40 0.43 -33.71
N GLY A 521 -21.48 1.36 -33.96
CA GLY A 521 -21.75 2.80 -33.91
C GLY A 521 -22.04 3.35 -32.49
N GLU A 522 -21.89 2.50 -31.48
CA GLU A 522 -22.10 2.80 -30.05
C GLU A 522 -20.82 2.42 -29.30
N ILE A 523 -20.40 3.23 -28.34
CA ILE A 523 -19.23 2.96 -27.48
C ILE A 523 -19.72 2.56 -26.09
N SER A 524 -19.16 1.49 -25.53
CA SER A 524 -19.53 0.95 -24.22
C SER A 524 -18.68 1.54 -23.08
N THR A 525 -19.06 1.22 -21.84
CA THR A 525 -18.24 1.52 -20.65
C THR A 525 -17.18 0.44 -20.37
N GLY A 526 -17.01 -0.55 -21.24
CA GLY A 526 -16.02 -1.62 -21.09
C GLY A 526 -14.59 -1.10 -21.12
N ALA A 527 -14.32 -0.12 -21.99
CA ALA A 527 -12.99 0.43 -22.26
C ALA A 527 -12.38 1.30 -21.13
N LEU A 528 -12.90 1.25 -19.90
CA LEU A 528 -12.45 2.13 -18.80
C LEU A 528 -11.00 1.85 -18.40
N SER A 529 -10.62 0.58 -18.24
CA SER A 529 -9.25 0.16 -17.94
C SER A 529 -8.27 0.57 -19.03
N ASP A 530 -8.72 0.49 -20.29
CA ASP A 530 -7.91 0.75 -21.47
C ASP A 530 -7.60 2.25 -21.57
N LEU A 531 -8.63 3.08 -21.40
CA LEU A 531 -8.49 4.52 -21.32
C LEU A 531 -7.59 4.94 -20.15
N GLU A 532 -7.69 4.29 -18.98
CA GLU A 532 -6.80 4.57 -17.85
C GLU A 532 -5.34 4.21 -18.17
N LYS A 533 -5.08 3.01 -18.73
CA LYS A 533 -3.73 2.55 -19.13
C LYS A 533 -3.13 3.49 -20.18
N VAL A 534 -3.88 3.78 -21.24
CA VAL A 534 -3.46 4.65 -22.35
C VAL A 534 -3.20 6.09 -21.88
N THR A 535 -4.03 6.61 -20.97
CA THR A 535 -3.81 7.95 -20.40
C THR A 535 -2.54 7.99 -19.55
N LYS A 536 -2.28 6.96 -18.74
CA LYS A 536 -1.02 6.84 -17.97
C LYS A 536 0.21 6.71 -18.87
N GLN A 537 0.14 5.92 -19.94
CA GLN A 537 1.22 5.82 -20.93
C GLN A 537 1.48 7.17 -21.64
N ALA A 538 0.43 7.85 -22.10
CA ALA A 538 0.53 9.19 -22.69
C ALA A 538 1.13 10.21 -21.71
N GLN A 539 0.73 10.16 -20.43
CA GLN A 539 1.29 11.00 -19.39
C GLN A 539 2.78 10.69 -19.17
N ALA A 540 3.18 9.41 -19.09
CA ALA A 540 4.59 9.02 -18.92
C ALA A 540 5.48 9.49 -20.08
N ILE A 541 5.03 9.37 -21.33
CA ILE A 541 5.70 9.92 -22.53
C ILE A 541 5.98 11.43 -22.35
N VAL A 542 5.01 12.19 -21.83
CA VAL A 542 5.07 13.65 -21.75
C VAL A 542 5.80 14.15 -20.49
N THR A 543 5.60 13.53 -19.32
CA THR A 543 6.08 14.06 -18.04
C THR A 543 7.23 13.28 -17.39
N ILE A 544 7.45 12.02 -17.76
CA ILE A 544 8.49 11.16 -17.17
C ILE A 544 9.65 11.01 -18.15
N TYR A 545 9.38 10.57 -19.37
CA TYR A 545 10.42 10.22 -20.35
C TYR A 545 10.89 11.40 -21.21
N GLY A 546 10.19 12.55 -21.21
CA GLY A 546 10.56 13.71 -22.02
C GLY A 546 10.47 13.47 -23.53
N LEU A 547 9.62 12.52 -23.96
CA LEU A 547 9.49 12.09 -25.37
C LEU A 547 8.51 12.96 -26.18
N ASN A 548 8.23 14.19 -25.73
CA ASN A 548 7.31 15.12 -26.37
C ASN A 548 8.03 16.37 -26.91
N ASP A 549 7.84 16.63 -28.19
CA ASP A 549 8.61 17.63 -28.94
C ASP A 549 8.31 19.10 -28.52
N LYS A 550 7.19 19.35 -27.81
CA LYS A 550 6.76 20.69 -27.36
C LYS A 550 7.29 21.05 -25.96
N LEU A 551 7.48 20.06 -25.09
CA LEU A 551 8.13 20.24 -23.78
C LEU A 551 9.64 19.99 -23.85
N GLY A 552 10.08 19.17 -24.81
CA GLY A 552 11.46 18.74 -24.97
C GLY A 552 11.89 17.72 -23.93
N ASN A 553 13.20 17.53 -23.83
CA ASN A 553 13.86 16.47 -23.06
C ASN A 553 13.91 16.81 -21.55
N ILE A 554 12.75 17.09 -20.94
CA ILE A 554 12.62 17.43 -19.52
C ILE A 554 11.80 16.32 -18.82
N SER A 555 12.31 15.85 -17.69
CA SER A 555 11.56 14.98 -16.78
C SER A 555 11.06 15.76 -15.58
N TYR A 556 9.80 15.52 -15.21
CA TYR A 556 9.18 15.98 -13.96
C TYR A 556 9.08 14.86 -12.92
N TYR A 557 9.69 13.70 -13.18
CA TYR A 557 9.74 12.57 -12.27
C TYR A 557 10.83 12.74 -11.21
N ASP A 558 10.48 12.44 -9.96
CA ASP A 558 11.41 12.42 -8.83
C ASP A 558 11.52 10.99 -8.30
N SER A 559 12.64 10.34 -8.61
CA SER A 559 12.95 8.96 -8.20
C SER A 559 13.11 8.77 -6.69
N THR A 560 13.14 9.84 -5.90
CA THR A 560 13.23 9.75 -4.43
C THR A 560 11.86 9.60 -3.75
N GLY A 561 10.76 9.63 -4.50
CA GLY A 561 9.39 9.48 -3.98
C GLY A 561 8.94 10.61 -3.04
N GLN A 562 9.72 11.68 -2.88
CA GLN A 562 9.36 12.79 -1.99
C GLN A 562 8.29 13.69 -2.62
N SER A 563 8.24 13.75 -3.95
CA SER A 563 7.21 14.42 -4.73
C SER A 563 5.78 13.92 -4.46
N GLU A 564 5.55 12.62 -4.20
CA GLU A 564 4.21 12.09 -3.86
C GLU A 564 3.63 12.70 -2.56
N TYR A 565 4.49 13.16 -1.66
CA TYR A 565 4.09 13.83 -0.41
C TYR A 565 4.03 15.36 -0.55
N SER A 566 4.37 15.91 -1.71
CA SER A 566 4.26 17.33 -2.01
C SER A 566 2.88 17.66 -2.57
N PHE A 567 2.12 18.50 -1.89
CA PHE A 567 0.78 18.93 -2.32
C PHE A 567 0.76 19.88 -3.55
N GLY A 568 1.89 20.04 -4.26
CA GLY A 568 2.02 20.92 -5.42
C GLY A 568 2.71 20.23 -6.59
N LYS A 569 2.20 20.46 -7.81
CA LYS A 569 2.82 20.03 -9.07
C LYS A 569 4.21 20.69 -9.20
N PRO A 570 5.24 20.02 -9.74
CA PRO A 570 6.58 20.59 -9.92
C PRO A 570 6.69 21.56 -11.13
N TYR A 571 5.57 21.95 -11.73
CA TYR A 571 5.50 22.79 -12.93
C TYR A 571 4.34 23.79 -12.87
N SER A 572 4.42 24.84 -13.69
CA SER A 572 3.40 25.90 -13.75
C SER A 572 2.05 25.42 -14.27
N GLU A 573 0.96 26.12 -13.96
CA GLU A 573 -0.37 25.82 -14.53
C GLU A 573 -0.42 25.99 -16.06
N HIS A 574 0.39 26.87 -16.64
CA HIS A 574 0.54 26.94 -18.10
C HIS A 574 1.19 25.66 -18.65
N THR A 575 2.22 25.14 -17.98
CA THR A 575 2.84 23.86 -18.32
C THR A 575 1.85 22.71 -18.15
N ALA A 576 1.01 22.73 -17.11
CA ALA A 576 -0.05 21.74 -16.91
C ALA A 576 -1.04 21.71 -18.08
N GLN A 577 -1.54 22.88 -18.52
CA GLN A 577 -2.41 22.99 -19.69
C GLN A 577 -1.73 22.49 -20.98
N VAL A 578 -0.42 22.72 -21.13
CA VAL A 578 0.35 22.16 -22.26
C VAL A 578 0.43 20.64 -22.17
N ILE A 579 0.74 20.08 -20.99
CA ILE A 579 0.79 18.63 -20.75
C ILE A 579 -0.55 17.99 -21.12
N ASP A 580 -1.67 18.52 -20.62
CA ASP A 580 -3.02 17.99 -20.87
C ASP A 580 -3.38 18.00 -22.37
N GLN A 581 -3.01 19.08 -23.08
CA GLN A 581 -3.19 19.19 -24.54
C GLN A 581 -2.36 18.14 -25.30
N GLU A 582 -1.11 17.93 -24.92
CA GLU A 582 -0.24 16.97 -25.62
C GLU A 582 -0.64 15.51 -25.31
N ILE A 583 -1.02 15.19 -24.07
CA ILE A 583 -1.62 13.91 -23.71
C ILE A 583 -2.84 13.63 -24.60
N SER A 584 -3.78 14.58 -24.68
CA SER A 584 -4.99 14.44 -25.50
C SER A 584 -4.68 14.17 -26.98
N LYS A 585 -3.71 14.88 -27.56
CA LYS A 585 -3.27 14.65 -28.94
C LYS A 585 -2.66 13.27 -29.18
N ILE A 586 -1.83 12.77 -28.25
CA ILE A 586 -1.19 11.46 -28.40
C ILE A 586 -2.25 10.35 -28.35
N VAL A 587 -3.20 10.44 -27.40
CA VAL A 587 -4.31 9.48 -27.26
C VAL A 587 -5.21 9.49 -28.50
N GLU A 588 -5.61 10.67 -29.01
CA GLU A 588 -6.44 10.75 -30.21
C GLU A 588 -5.70 10.27 -31.46
N LYS A 589 -4.40 10.55 -31.60
CA LYS A 589 -3.57 10.03 -32.69
C LYS A 589 -3.52 8.50 -32.67
N ALA A 590 -3.39 7.89 -31.49
CA ALA A 590 -3.44 6.44 -31.31
C ALA A 590 -4.83 5.88 -31.65
N TYR A 591 -5.91 6.56 -31.25
CA TYR A 591 -7.29 6.17 -31.54
C TYR A 591 -7.59 6.16 -33.05
N VAL A 592 -7.20 7.23 -33.76
CA VAL A 592 -7.34 7.35 -35.22
C VAL A 592 -6.53 6.26 -35.95
N LYS A 593 -5.30 5.97 -35.50
CA LYS A 593 -4.47 4.90 -36.09
C LYS A 593 -5.08 3.52 -35.86
N ALA A 594 -5.56 3.22 -34.65
CA ALA A 594 -6.26 1.97 -34.35
C ALA A 594 -7.52 1.80 -35.21
N LYS A 595 -8.33 2.86 -35.38
CA LYS A 595 -9.50 2.84 -36.26
C LYS A 595 -9.14 2.57 -37.72
N ALA A 596 -8.07 3.18 -38.24
CA ALA A 596 -7.63 2.94 -39.62
C ALA A 596 -7.28 1.45 -39.86
N ILE A 597 -6.51 0.85 -38.95
CA ILE A 597 -6.11 -0.58 -39.01
C ILE A 597 -7.34 -1.51 -38.97
N LEU A 598 -8.30 -1.21 -38.10
CA LEU A 598 -9.54 -2.00 -37.95
C LEU A 598 -10.51 -1.83 -39.13
N ILE A 599 -10.52 -0.68 -39.79
CA ILE A 599 -11.30 -0.46 -41.02
C ILE A 599 -10.68 -1.26 -42.18
N GLU A 600 -9.35 -1.22 -42.33
CA GLU A 600 -8.62 -1.98 -43.34
C GLU A 600 -8.77 -3.50 -43.15
N ASN A 601 -8.75 -3.98 -41.90
CA ASN A 601 -8.84 -5.40 -41.55
C ASN A 601 -10.25 -5.85 -41.11
N LYS A 602 -11.31 -5.10 -41.48
CA LYS A 602 -12.68 -5.29 -40.96
C LYS A 602 -13.24 -6.71 -41.17
N GLU A 603 -12.91 -7.36 -42.28
CA GLU A 603 -13.32 -8.75 -42.54
C GLU A 603 -12.62 -9.74 -41.60
N LYS A 604 -11.31 -9.58 -41.36
CA LYS A 604 -10.53 -10.44 -40.47
C LYS A 604 -10.96 -10.25 -39.01
N LEU A 605 -11.20 -9.00 -38.59
CA LEU A 605 -11.80 -8.66 -37.29
C LEU A 605 -13.14 -9.38 -37.08
N THR A 606 -14.01 -9.38 -38.09
CA THR A 606 -15.33 -10.03 -38.03
C THR A 606 -15.19 -11.54 -37.88
N LYS A 607 -14.31 -12.18 -38.65
CA LYS A 607 -14.00 -13.63 -38.53
C LYS A 607 -13.48 -13.99 -37.14
N LEU A 608 -12.56 -13.19 -36.57
CA LEU A 608 -12.06 -13.40 -35.22
C LEU A 608 -13.16 -13.28 -34.16
N ALA A 609 -14.01 -12.26 -34.25
CA ALA A 609 -15.11 -12.07 -33.32
C ALA A 609 -16.16 -13.20 -33.41
N GLU A 610 -16.41 -13.74 -34.60
CA GLU A 610 -17.27 -14.92 -34.80
C GLU A 610 -16.64 -16.19 -34.22
N ALA A 611 -15.35 -16.43 -34.46
CA ALA A 611 -14.61 -17.55 -33.84
C ALA A 611 -14.60 -17.48 -32.30
N LEU A 612 -14.47 -16.27 -31.72
CA LEU A 612 -14.60 -16.05 -30.28
C LEU A 612 -16.01 -16.36 -29.76
N LEU A 613 -17.06 -16.09 -30.52
CA LEU A 613 -18.43 -16.41 -30.12
C LEU A 613 -18.70 -17.92 -30.10
N GLU A 614 -18.05 -18.69 -30.97
CA GLU A 614 -18.14 -20.15 -31.06
C GLU A 614 -17.25 -20.86 -30.02
N LYS A 615 -15.95 -20.53 -29.96
CA LYS A 615 -14.97 -21.23 -29.11
C LYS A 615 -14.81 -20.65 -27.69
N GLU A 616 -15.23 -19.40 -27.45
CA GLU A 616 -15.03 -18.59 -26.23
C GLU A 616 -13.56 -18.29 -25.83
N VAL A 617 -12.60 -19.04 -26.38
CA VAL A 617 -11.15 -18.88 -26.26
C VAL A 617 -10.53 -19.08 -27.64
N ILE A 618 -9.54 -18.24 -27.98
CA ILE A 618 -8.74 -18.28 -29.21
C ILE A 618 -7.27 -18.16 -28.82
N PHE A 619 -6.38 -18.95 -29.42
CA PHE A 619 -4.93 -18.95 -29.15
C PHE A 619 -4.13 -18.33 -30.31
N LYS A 620 -2.80 -18.18 -30.15
CA LYS A 620 -1.88 -17.62 -31.17
C LYS A 620 -2.01 -18.33 -32.53
N GLU A 621 -2.14 -19.65 -32.53
CA GLU A 621 -2.19 -20.49 -33.72
C GLU A 621 -3.48 -20.23 -34.54
N ASP A 622 -4.61 -20.02 -33.86
CA ASP A 622 -5.87 -19.61 -34.50
C ASP A 622 -5.76 -18.20 -35.12
N LEU A 623 -4.97 -17.29 -34.53
CA LEU A 623 -4.74 -15.95 -35.06
C LEU A 623 -3.86 -15.99 -36.32
N GLU A 624 -2.81 -16.82 -36.34
CA GLU A 624 -1.99 -17.03 -37.54
C GLU A 624 -2.82 -17.53 -38.73
N VAL A 625 -3.80 -18.41 -38.49
CA VAL A 625 -4.73 -18.90 -39.52
C VAL A 625 -5.66 -17.78 -40.05
N ILE A 626 -6.09 -16.85 -39.21
CA ILE A 626 -7.02 -15.77 -39.60
C ILE A 626 -6.30 -14.59 -40.26
N PHE A 627 -5.13 -14.21 -39.73
CA PHE A 627 -4.43 -12.99 -40.11
C PHE A 627 -3.23 -13.20 -41.02
N GLY A 628 -2.59 -14.37 -40.97
CA GLY A 628 -1.28 -14.68 -41.55
C GLY A 628 -0.13 -14.50 -40.55
N LYS A 629 1.10 -14.82 -40.97
CA LYS A 629 2.33 -14.52 -40.19
C LYS A 629 2.33 -13.06 -39.74
N ARG A 630 2.77 -12.83 -38.51
CA ARG A 630 2.78 -11.51 -37.87
C ARG A 630 3.86 -10.60 -38.50
N PRO A 631 3.57 -9.33 -38.82
CA PRO A 631 4.62 -8.36 -39.16
C PRO A 631 5.63 -8.23 -38.01
N GLY A 632 6.91 -8.50 -38.27
CA GLY A 632 7.98 -8.49 -37.26
C GLY A 632 8.34 -9.86 -36.67
N SER A 633 7.63 -10.95 -36.99
CA SER A 633 7.93 -12.29 -36.42
C SER A 633 9.33 -12.82 -36.72
N GLU A 634 9.98 -12.35 -37.79
CA GLU A 634 11.36 -12.73 -38.15
C GLU A 634 12.39 -12.20 -37.13
N ILE A 635 12.05 -11.18 -36.33
CA ILE A 635 12.89 -10.66 -35.25
C ILE A 635 12.67 -11.48 -33.98
N GLU A 636 11.40 -11.77 -33.62
CA GLU A 636 11.06 -12.65 -32.49
C GLU A 636 11.69 -14.06 -32.64
N GLU A 637 11.64 -14.65 -33.84
CA GLU A 637 12.23 -15.98 -34.12
C GLU A 637 13.78 -15.94 -33.97
N ALA A 638 14.45 -14.86 -34.39
CA ALA A 638 15.91 -14.74 -34.32
C ALA A 638 16.46 -14.41 -32.92
N GLU A 639 15.75 -13.60 -32.13
CA GLU A 639 16.16 -13.26 -30.77
C GLU A 639 16.12 -14.50 -29.86
N VAL A 640 15.07 -15.33 -29.95
CA VAL A 640 14.93 -16.58 -29.18
C VAL A 640 16.01 -17.62 -29.54
N GLU A 641 16.44 -17.71 -30.80
CA GLU A 641 17.57 -18.56 -31.19
C GLU A 641 18.91 -18.01 -30.64
N SER A 642 19.07 -16.70 -30.56
CA SER A 642 20.31 -16.06 -30.08
C SER A 642 20.53 -16.21 -28.56
N GLU A 643 19.46 -16.14 -27.76
CA GLU A 643 19.52 -16.33 -26.30
C GLU A 643 19.92 -17.77 -25.96
N GLY A 644 19.33 -18.77 -26.63
CA GLY A 644 19.68 -20.18 -26.43
C GLY A 644 21.12 -20.50 -26.84
N ASN A 645 21.59 -19.96 -27.95
CA ASN A 645 22.92 -20.30 -28.50
C ASN A 645 24.08 -19.58 -27.79
N THR A 646 23.81 -18.60 -26.93
CA THR A 646 24.85 -17.89 -26.15
C THR A 646 25.30 -18.70 -24.92
N GLN A 647 24.47 -19.63 -24.42
CA GLN A 647 24.77 -20.42 -23.21
C GLN A 647 25.65 -21.67 -23.49
N ASP A 648 25.54 -22.31 -24.67
CA ASP A 648 26.41 -23.43 -25.08
C ASP A 648 27.91 -23.03 -25.15
N ILE A 649 28.21 -21.74 -25.29
CA ILE A 649 29.57 -21.21 -25.31
C ILE A 649 30.17 -21.09 -23.88
N SER A 650 29.33 -20.89 -22.85
CA SER A 650 29.80 -20.87 -21.46
C SER A 650 30.14 -22.26 -20.91
N GLU A 651 29.32 -23.29 -21.15
CA GLU A 651 29.61 -24.64 -20.66
C GLU A 651 30.82 -25.28 -21.37
N SER A 652 31.09 -24.91 -22.62
CA SER A 652 32.25 -25.45 -23.35
C SER A 652 33.59 -24.87 -22.86
N GLN A 653 33.64 -23.61 -22.40
CA GLN A 653 34.88 -22.97 -21.93
C GLN A 653 35.36 -23.40 -20.53
N GLU A 654 34.47 -23.87 -19.65
CA GLU A 654 34.88 -24.44 -18.36
C GLU A 654 35.53 -25.84 -18.51
N SER A 655 35.32 -26.52 -19.65
CA SER A 655 35.84 -27.87 -19.87
C SER A 655 37.30 -27.95 -20.35
N GLU A 656 37.84 -26.90 -20.99
CA GLU A 656 39.20 -26.93 -21.58
C GLU A 656 40.30 -26.34 -20.67
N THR A 657 39.96 -25.71 -19.54
CA THR A 657 40.93 -25.00 -18.68
C THR A 657 41.52 -25.81 -17.51
N THR A 658 41.19 -27.11 -17.39
CA THR A 658 41.67 -27.97 -16.28
C THR A 658 42.66 -29.08 -16.66
N GLU A 659 43.15 -29.15 -17.91
CA GLU A 659 44.24 -30.06 -18.31
C GLU A 659 45.42 -29.35 -19.03
N LYS A 660 46.30 -28.70 -18.25
CA LYS A 660 47.78 -28.73 -18.42
C LYS A 660 48.51 -27.79 -17.44
N SER A 661 49.11 -28.37 -16.40
CA SER A 661 50.26 -27.76 -15.73
C SER A 661 51.20 -28.84 -15.22
N ASP A 662 52.29 -29.10 -15.96
CA ASP A 662 53.48 -29.76 -15.43
C ASP A 662 54.76 -29.44 -16.24
N ASN A 663 55.42 -28.33 -15.84
CA ASN A 663 56.88 -28.16 -15.71
C ASN A 663 57.82 -28.19 -16.96
N PRO A 664 59.10 -27.77 -16.84
CA PRO A 664 59.72 -26.87 -17.84
C PRO A 664 61.08 -27.33 -18.39
N GLU A 665 61.63 -26.67 -19.43
CA GLU A 665 63.09 -26.47 -19.56
C GLU A 665 63.53 -25.40 -20.59
N GLU A 666 64.71 -24.84 -20.28
CA GLU A 666 65.68 -23.94 -20.91
C GLU A 666 65.70 -23.52 -22.41
N SER A 667 66.39 -22.37 -22.62
CA SER A 667 67.15 -21.92 -23.80
C SER A 667 66.37 -21.38 -25.04
N ALA A 668 66.86 -20.42 -25.81
CA ALA A 668 67.90 -19.37 -25.63
C ALA A 668 67.78 -18.36 -26.82
N GLU A 669 68.27 -17.12 -26.65
CA GLU A 669 68.76 -16.19 -27.72
C GLU A 669 67.75 -15.77 -28.84
N GLU A 670 67.81 -14.62 -29.52
CA GLU A 670 68.76 -13.48 -29.59
C GLU A 670 68.02 -12.24 -30.16
N GLN A 671 68.51 -11.01 -29.89
CA GLN A 671 68.70 -9.82 -30.79
C GLN A 671 67.63 -9.43 -31.87
N ASP A 672 67.39 -8.18 -32.29
CA ASP A 672 67.93 -6.80 -32.04
C ASP A 672 66.74 -5.82 -32.26
N ASP A 673 66.57 -4.68 -31.58
CA ASP A 673 67.35 -3.42 -31.53
C ASP A 673 67.23 -2.54 -32.80
N GLU A 674 66.54 -1.39 -32.70
CA GLU A 674 66.89 -0.17 -33.49
C GLU A 674 66.27 1.13 -32.92
N SER A 675 67.14 1.91 -32.25
CA SER A 675 67.29 3.38 -32.29
C SER A 675 66.10 4.37 -32.21
N SER A 676 66.20 5.21 -31.17
CA SER A 676 65.71 6.59 -30.98
C SER A 676 66.48 7.61 -31.88
N PRO A 677 66.54 8.96 -31.65
CA PRO A 677 65.78 9.89 -30.78
C PRO A 677 65.33 11.21 -31.51
N VAL A 678 64.89 12.26 -30.79
CA VAL A 678 65.47 13.64 -30.81
C VAL A 678 64.69 14.65 -29.92
N GLU A 679 65.45 15.55 -29.26
CA GLU A 679 65.06 16.65 -28.34
C GLU A 679 65.36 18.03 -28.99
N GLU A 680 64.92 19.21 -28.53
CA GLU A 680 64.04 19.71 -27.46
C GLU A 680 63.46 21.08 -27.95
N GLU A 681 62.41 21.66 -27.35
CA GLU A 681 62.45 23.11 -27.02
C GLU A 681 61.44 23.57 -25.94
N LYS A 682 61.86 24.56 -25.14
CA LYS A 682 61.16 25.11 -23.97
C LYS A 682 60.59 26.51 -24.24
N LYS A 683 59.57 26.92 -23.47
CA LYS A 683 59.51 28.13 -22.60
C LYS A 683 58.08 28.62 -22.37
N ASP A 684 57.63 28.66 -21.11
CA ASP A 684 57.61 29.83 -20.19
C ASP A 684 56.49 30.83 -20.53
N ASP A 685 55.36 30.82 -19.79
CA ASP A 685 55.09 31.84 -18.76
C ASP A 685 53.71 31.68 -18.07
N ASN A 686 53.72 31.85 -16.75
CA ASN A 686 52.58 32.12 -15.86
C ASN A 686 52.68 33.64 -15.47
N PRO A 687 51.87 34.29 -14.59
CA PRO A 687 50.84 33.77 -13.67
C PRO A 687 49.58 34.66 -13.45
N MET A 688 48.82 34.31 -12.40
CA MET A 688 47.78 35.07 -11.68
C MET A 688 46.37 35.05 -12.31
N SER A 689 45.27 34.88 -11.54
CA SER A 689 45.09 34.89 -10.06
C SER A 689 44.13 33.80 -9.60
#